data_AF-A0A928PN26-F1
#
_entry.id   AF-A0A928PN26-F1
#
_cell.length_a   1.000
_cell.length_b   1.000
_cell.length_c   1.000
_cell.angle_alpha   90.00
_cell.angle_beta   90.00
_cell.angle_gamma   90.00
#
_symmetry.space_group_name_H-M   'P 1'
#
loop_
_entity.id
_entity.type
_entity.pdbx_description
1 polymer ?
#
loop_
_entity_poly.entity_id
_entity_poly.type
_entity_poly.pdbx_seq_one_letter_code
_entity_poly.pdbx_strand_id
1 'polypeptide(L)'
;MACIDIDSKVLCNFNNENIAAALNEIIDNELSKDVSRMNAGLIDSCVEALLELEKEENKGFTVLIPLRNSKDFLKSIQPRQNRFKNMNVFAKASLVAAILAASAMTANAAYKNFTGVDLLDNLGLQLQQKLEDWNIIETDAQSDGEIIQLGDFDEPEAPTEPATAPEPAQETTTLPVTTTKPNEVNSTTKVKKDYIEQLGDDEEGEEPSSVAPTNKPPENTTESASIIEPEKEPEKPYVTALEARYNNFKVNYIYGEELSYKGLKLKAVMSDGTKKDVALSDCDYTKSLNMNVTADYTLRIIYENCVIKIKITVRPDEETRGAEICKNDDFDYFLSSKGAYITKYKGSAEELNINLIDGKPVYAIGANTFKNSNIKRITAVYVKKIFDNAFENCTELENAVFSNNITHLGKAAFKNSNIKELSLKGSLTEIPESLCENCKALKKVTLPENVKTIGSSAFSECTALETVINTANIETAKSFAFYNCESAEADSSIPKLKKAGEYAFAYCRNIDFSKLNEGIEEINKYSFAYCNKLTEVNIPKGFTVIPEGAFRGAHISALTLPEGLTQIESYAFMSTEFRELTVPESVKKIGTYGLYSVRMREITFGKNIEKMGENAVFKSTRLNMNVYANTVPYEYAIENNINYTVIE
;
A
#
# COMPACT_ATOMS: atom_id res chain seq x y z
N MET A 1 13.13 19.36 1.56
CA MET A 1 13.37 17.90 1.51
C MET A 1 14.47 17.65 0.50
N ALA A 2 15.34 16.67 0.71
CA ALA A 2 16.32 16.24 -0.29
C ALA A 2 16.07 14.76 -0.60
N CYS A 3 15.93 14.42 -1.87
CA CYS A 3 15.84 13.04 -2.31
C CYS A 3 17.26 12.52 -2.56
N ILE A 4 17.60 11.36 -2.02
CA ILE A 4 18.83 10.63 -2.40
C ILE A 4 18.38 9.52 -3.32
N ASP A 5 18.67 9.67 -4.61
CA ASP A 5 18.36 8.67 -5.61
C ASP A 5 19.33 7.49 -5.45
N ILE A 6 18.79 6.31 -5.14
CA ILE A 6 19.56 5.07 -4.99
C ILE A 6 19.37 4.29 -6.28
N ASP A 7 20.44 4.17 -7.08
CA ASP A 7 20.42 3.50 -8.39
C ASP A 7 19.65 2.17 -8.30
N SER A 8 18.65 2.03 -9.17
CA SER A 8 17.86 0.82 -9.43
C SER A 8 18.64 -0.50 -9.35
N LYS A 9 19.88 -0.53 -9.85
CA LYS A 9 20.75 -1.72 -9.86
C LYS A 9 21.22 -2.15 -8.47
N VAL A 10 21.17 -1.26 -7.47
CA VAL A 10 21.42 -1.59 -6.07
C VAL A 10 20.20 -2.29 -5.48
N LEU A 11 18.99 -1.75 -5.72
CA LEU A 11 17.73 -2.37 -5.28
C LEU A 11 17.54 -3.79 -5.85
N CYS A 12 17.96 -4.05 -7.09
CA CYS A 12 17.94 -5.40 -7.67
C CYS A 12 18.73 -6.45 -6.87
N ASN A 13 19.72 -6.04 -6.06
CA ASN A 13 20.52 -6.93 -5.23
C ASN A 13 19.99 -7.11 -3.79
N PHE A 14 18.93 -6.38 -3.40
CA PHE A 14 18.27 -6.50 -2.09
C PHE A 14 16.94 -7.26 -2.21
N ASN A 15 16.98 -8.48 -2.76
CA ASN A 15 15.88 -9.43 -2.66
C ASN A 15 16.01 -10.30 -1.39
N ASN A 16 14.92 -10.96 -0.98
CA ASN A 16 14.92 -11.79 0.23
C ASN A 16 15.94 -12.94 0.15
N GLU A 17 16.23 -13.46 -1.05
CA GLU A 17 17.22 -14.53 -1.29
C GLU A 17 18.64 -14.08 -0.89
N ASN A 18 19.08 -12.89 -1.31
CA ASN A 18 20.41 -12.36 -0.96
C ASN A 18 20.52 -11.99 0.52
N ILE A 19 19.44 -11.53 1.14
CA ILE A 19 19.39 -11.25 2.59
C ILE A 19 19.48 -12.57 3.36
N ALA A 20 18.71 -13.59 2.95
CA ALA A 20 18.76 -14.92 3.56
C ALA A 20 20.13 -15.58 3.38
N ALA A 21 20.77 -15.44 2.21
CA ALA A 21 22.12 -15.95 1.97
C ALA A 21 23.15 -15.31 2.93
N ALA A 22 23.10 -13.99 3.11
CA ALA A 22 23.98 -13.28 4.05
C ALA A 22 23.72 -13.63 5.53
N LEU A 23 22.46 -13.85 5.92
CA LEU A 23 22.11 -14.31 7.28
C LEU A 23 22.62 -15.73 7.54
N ASN A 24 22.48 -16.64 6.57
CA ASN A 24 23.04 -18.00 6.68
C ASN A 24 24.58 -17.97 6.73
N GLU A 25 25.25 -17.15 5.90
CA GLU A 25 26.72 -17.00 5.95
C GLU A 25 27.20 -16.49 7.33
N ILE A 26 26.44 -15.62 7.99
CA ILE A 26 26.75 -15.17 9.37
C ILE A 26 26.54 -16.32 10.38
N ILE A 27 25.45 -17.07 10.27
CA ILE A 27 25.17 -18.24 11.14
C ILE A 27 26.29 -19.29 10.99
N ASP A 28 26.66 -19.66 9.76
CA ASP A 28 27.72 -20.63 9.48
C ASP A 28 29.08 -20.16 10.04
N ASN A 29 29.42 -18.87 9.90
CA ASN A 29 30.66 -18.29 10.45
C ASN A 29 30.68 -18.17 11.99
N GLU A 30 29.52 -18.08 12.66
CA GLU A 30 29.45 -18.20 14.12
C GLU A 30 29.51 -19.66 14.57
N LEU A 31 28.80 -20.56 13.90
CA LEU A 31 28.79 -22.01 14.16
C LEU A 31 30.16 -22.67 13.93
N SER A 32 31.00 -22.11 13.05
CA SER A 32 32.37 -22.59 12.81
C SER A 32 33.37 -22.22 13.91
N LYS A 33 32.96 -21.56 14.99
CA LYS A 33 33.82 -21.16 16.12
C LYS A 33 33.74 -22.14 17.28
N ASP A 34 34.77 -22.17 18.12
CA ASP A 34 34.70 -22.79 19.45
C ASP A 34 33.48 -22.30 20.23
N VAL A 35 32.82 -23.22 20.95
CA VAL A 35 31.59 -22.95 21.73
C VAL A 35 31.77 -21.83 22.76
N SER A 36 32.99 -21.58 23.24
CA SER A 36 33.33 -20.48 24.15
C SER A 36 33.47 -19.10 23.48
N ARG A 37 33.37 -19.04 22.14
CA ARG A 37 33.55 -17.85 21.29
C ARG A 37 32.41 -17.63 20.30
N MET A 38 31.51 -18.60 20.17
CA MET A 38 30.29 -18.57 19.36
C MET A 38 29.26 -17.63 19.97
N ASN A 39 28.74 -16.67 19.20
CA ASN A 39 27.72 -15.75 19.70
C ASN A 39 26.30 -16.31 19.49
N ALA A 40 25.84 -17.15 20.44
CA ALA A 40 24.50 -17.78 20.37
C ALA A 40 23.37 -16.76 20.15
N GLY A 41 23.37 -15.62 20.85
CA GLY A 41 22.34 -14.59 20.68
C GLY A 41 22.34 -13.90 19.30
N LEU A 42 23.48 -13.89 18.60
CA LEU A 42 23.54 -13.46 17.19
C LEU A 42 22.97 -14.53 16.27
N ILE A 43 23.26 -15.81 16.51
CA ILE A 43 22.66 -16.93 15.77
C ILE A 43 21.14 -16.91 15.93
N ASP A 44 20.63 -16.84 17.16
CA ASP A 44 19.19 -16.77 17.46
C ASP A 44 18.53 -15.57 16.75
N SER A 45 19.16 -14.38 16.80
CA SER A 45 18.67 -13.18 16.10
C SER A 45 18.63 -13.34 14.58
N CYS A 46 19.63 -14.02 13.99
CA CYS A 46 19.64 -14.31 12.55
C CYS A 46 18.61 -15.37 12.16
N VAL A 47 18.35 -16.36 13.04
CA VAL A 47 17.31 -17.38 12.84
C VAL A 47 15.91 -16.78 12.96
N GLU A 48 15.64 -15.92 13.95
CA GLU A 48 14.36 -15.18 14.02
C GLU A 48 14.16 -14.29 12.78
N ALA A 49 15.19 -13.60 12.31
CA ALA A 49 15.12 -12.80 11.09
C ALA A 49 14.83 -13.64 9.83
N LEU A 50 15.38 -14.86 9.72
CA LEU A 50 15.07 -15.81 8.66
C LEU A 50 13.62 -16.31 8.75
N LEU A 51 13.14 -16.64 9.96
CA LEU A 51 11.76 -17.08 10.19
C LEU A 51 10.72 -15.99 9.91
N GLU A 52 11.03 -14.71 10.11
CA GLU A 52 10.16 -13.61 9.70
C GLU A 52 10.20 -13.34 8.19
N LEU A 53 11.36 -13.55 7.54
CA LEU A 53 11.47 -13.53 6.07
C LEU A 53 10.68 -14.65 5.39
N GLU A 54 10.53 -15.82 6.02
CA GLU A 54 9.65 -16.90 5.54
C GLU A 54 8.16 -16.61 5.75
N LYS A 55 7.79 -15.78 6.74
CA LYS A 55 6.38 -15.39 6.98
C LYS A 55 5.88 -14.31 6.02
N GLU A 56 6.75 -13.41 5.55
CA GLU A 56 6.39 -12.34 4.61
C GLU A 56 6.72 -12.67 3.14
N GLU A 57 6.06 -13.69 2.58
CA GLU A 57 6.09 -13.90 1.12
C GLU A 57 5.49 -12.70 0.36
N ASN A 58 6.34 -11.97 -0.36
CA ASN A 58 6.00 -10.97 -1.39
C ASN A 58 5.22 -9.72 -0.95
N LYS A 59 5.75 -8.99 0.05
CA LYS A 59 5.68 -7.52 0.06
C LYS A 59 7.08 -6.91 0.16
N GLY A 60 7.39 -5.95 -0.72
CA GLY A 60 8.70 -5.29 -0.73
C GLY A 60 8.89 -4.44 0.53
N PHE A 61 9.92 -4.74 1.31
CA PHE A 61 10.14 -4.15 2.63
C PHE A 61 10.50 -2.66 2.54
N THR A 62 9.51 -1.79 2.75
CA THR A 62 9.68 -0.33 2.61
C THR A 62 10.20 0.28 3.91
N VAL A 63 11.52 0.33 4.08
CA VAL A 63 12.16 0.91 5.27
C VAL A 63 12.05 2.44 5.25
N LEU A 64 11.01 2.97 5.89
CA LEU A 64 10.88 4.40 6.19
C LEU A 64 11.84 4.80 7.32
N ILE A 65 13.06 5.23 6.97
CA ILE A 65 14.06 5.73 7.93
C ILE A 65 13.69 7.17 8.35
N PRO A 66 13.36 7.43 9.63
CA PRO A 66 13.15 8.80 10.11
C PRO A 66 14.51 9.49 10.32
N LEU A 67 15.05 10.08 9.26
CA LEU A 67 16.30 10.86 9.30
C LEU A 67 16.16 12.11 10.17
N ARG A 68 16.38 11.97 11.49
CA ARG A 68 16.69 13.11 12.37
C ARG A 68 17.99 13.75 11.88
N ASN A 69 18.03 15.09 11.88
CA ASN A 69 19.10 15.93 11.32
C ASN A 69 20.45 15.83 12.10
N SER A 70 21.09 14.67 12.08
CA SER A 70 22.51 14.54 12.45
C SER A 70 23.36 15.00 11.27
N LYS A 71 24.02 16.16 11.42
CA LYS A 71 25.00 16.65 10.44
C LYS A 71 26.20 15.70 10.30
N ASP A 72 26.50 14.93 11.34
CA ASP A 72 27.66 14.04 11.39
C ASP A 72 27.40 12.71 10.69
N PHE A 73 26.14 12.24 10.68
CA PHE A 73 25.70 11.13 9.82
C PHE A 73 25.82 11.49 8.33
N LEU A 74 25.37 12.69 7.94
CA LEU A 74 25.51 13.15 6.55
C LEU A 74 26.98 13.32 6.13
N LYS A 75 27.84 13.84 7.02
CA LYS A 75 29.29 13.96 6.80
C LYS A 75 30.02 12.62 6.65
N SER A 76 29.58 11.55 7.31
CA SER A 76 30.25 10.24 7.21
C SER A 76 29.94 9.51 5.89
N ILE A 77 28.81 9.83 5.26
CA ILE A 77 28.33 9.20 4.01
C ILE A 77 28.81 9.96 2.78
N GLN A 78 28.77 11.30 2.78
CA GLN A 78 29.11 12.13 1.60
C GLN A 78 30.46 11.79 0.93
N PRO A 79 31.57 11.53 1.65
CA PRO A 79 32.86 11.20 1.02
C PRO A 79 32.89 9.83 0.30
N ARG A 80 31.87 9.00 0.42
CA ARG A 80 31.91 7.58 0.00
C ARG A 80 31.18 7.25 -1.30
N GLN A 81 30.38 8.17 -1.88
CA GLN A 81 29.63 7.90 -3.11
C GLN A 81 30.52 7.39 -4.26
N ASN A 82 31.69 8.02 -4.48
CA ASN A 82 32.66 7.59 -5.51
C ASN A 82 33.52 6.35 -5.14
N ARG A 83 33.28 5.69 -3.99
CA ARG A 83 33.98 4.44 -3.59
C ARG A 83 33.09 3.21 -3.48
N PHE A 84 31.77 3.31 -3.68
CA PHE A 84 30.84 2.18 -3.52
C PHE A 84 31.17 0.95 -4.40
N LYS A 85 31.62 1.15 -5.64
CA LYS A 85 32.06 0.05 -6.53
C LYS A 85 33.24 -0.76 -5.97
N ASN A 86 34.12 -0.12 -5.20
CA ASN A 86 35.41 -0.69 -4.78
C ASN A 86 35.43 -1.09 -3.29
N MET A 87 34.29 -1.03 -2.57
CA MET A 87 34.23 -1.54 -1.20
C MET A 87 34.28 -3.08 -1.18
N ASN A 88 35.14 -3.64 -0.31
CA ASN A 88 35.20 -5.08 -0.06
C ASN A 88 33.94 -5.58 0.66
N VAL A 89 33.80 -6.91 0.78
CA VAL A 89 32.62 -7.55 1.42
C VAL A 89 32.46 -7.07 2.86
N PHE A 90 33.56 -6.95 3.62
CA PHE A 90 33.55 -6.54 5.02
C PHE A 90 32.99 -5.11 5.20
N ALA A 91 33.43 -4.14 4.40
CA ALA A 91 32.93 -2.77 4.45
C ALA A 91 31.44 -2.64 4.04
N LYS A 92 30.96 -3.54 3.16
CA LYS A 92 29.53 -3.64 2.81
C LYS A 92 28.73 -4.26 3.95
N ALA A 93 29.23 -5.33 4.58
CA ALA A 93 28.64 -5.92 5.77
C ALA A 93 28.56 -4.93 6.94
N SER A 94 29.61 -4.13 7.20
CA SER A 94 29.57 -3.06 8.20
C SER A 94 28.53 -1.98 7.92
N LEU A 95 28.25 -1.68 6.64
CA LEU A 95 27.20 -0.73 6.27
C LEU A 95 25.80 -1.32 6.51
N VAL A 96 25.57 -2.58 6.16
CA VAL A 96 24.32 -3.29 6.44
C VAL A 96 24.10 -3.42 7.96
N ALA A 97 25.14 -3.79 8.71
CA ALA A 97 25.10 -3.83 10.17
C ALA A 97 24.80 -2.45 10.80
N ALA A 98 25.33 -1.35 10.24
CA ALA A 98 25.00 0.00 10.70
C ALA A 98 23.53 0.39 10.41
N ILE A 99 22.95 -0.08 9.30
CA ILE A 99 21.53 0.12 8.98
C ILE A 99 20.64 -0.71 9.92
N LEU A 100 21.00 -1.97 10.19
CA LEU A 100 20.31 -2.83 11.15
C LEU A 100 20.43 -2.30 12.60
N ALA A 101 21.58 -1.75 12.98
CA ALA A 101 21.74 -1.07 14.26
C ALA A 101 20.88 0.20 14.35
N ALA A 102 20.72 0.94 13.25
CA ALA A 102 19.85 2.12 13.19
C ALA A 102 18.36 1.77 13.32
N SER A 103 17.89 0.63 12.80
CA SER A 103 16.54 0.14 13.11
C SER A 103 16.44 -0.32 14.58
N ALA A 104 17.46 -1.02 15.09
CA ALA A 104 17.52 -1.47 16.49
C ALA A 104 17.54 -0.32 17.52
N MET A 105 18.05 0.87 17.18
CA MET A 105 17.94 2.08 18.02
C MET A 105 16.49 2.38 18.44
N THR A 106 15.52 2.12 17.55
CA THR A 106 14.09 2.31 17.80
C THR A 106 13.58 1.37 18.90
N ALA A 107 14.07 0.12 18.92
CA ALA A 107 13.73 -0.88 19.92
C ALA A 107 14.48 -0.64 21.25
N ASN A 108 15.76 -0.29 21.20
CA ASN A 108 16.56 0.01 22.41
C ASN A 108 15.98 1.21 23.19
N ALA A 109 15.43 2.22 22.50
CA ALA A 109 14.73 3.33 23.15
C ALA A 109 13.47 2.89 23.92
N ALA A 110 12.76 1.86 23.44
CA ALA A 110 11.64 1.26 24.18
C ALA A 110 12.13 0.40 25.36
N TYR A 111 13.16 -0.42 25.15
CA TYR A 111 13.71 -1.32 26.17
C TYR A 111 14.37 -0.56 27.34
N LYS A 112 15.16 0.47 27.05
CA LYS A 112 15.82 1.33 28.07
C LYS A 112 14.80 2.06 28.94
N ASN A 113 13.67 2.49 28.39
CA ASN A 113 12.55 3.06 29.14
C ASN A 113 11.84 2.06 30.06
N PHE A 114 12.01 0.75 29.83
CA PHE A 114 11.32 -0.31 30.57
C PHE A 114 12.23 -1.00 31.61
N THR A 115 13.54 -1.07 31.36
CA THR A 115 14.52 -1.81 32.20
C THR A 115 15.62 -0.94 32.79
N GLY A 116 15.82 0.29 32.29
CA GLY A 116 16.92 1.18 32.70
C GLY A 116 18.31 0.80 32.15
N VAL A 117 18.45 -0.32 31.46
CA VAL A 117 19.71 -0.77 30.84
C VAL A 117 19.81 -0.24 29.41
N ASP A 118 20.98 0.27 29.01
CA ASP A 118 21.27 0.56 27.60
C ASP A 118 22.09 -0.59 27.00
N LEU A 119 21.58 -1.23 25.95
CA LEU A 119 22.33 -2.26 25.22
C LEU A 119 23.47 -1.65 24.37
N LEU A 120 23.33 -0.41 23.90
CA LEU A 120 24.27 0.19 22.95
C LEU A 120 25.58 0.62 23.61
N ASP A 121 25.58 1.05 24.87
CA ASP A 121 26.81 1.37 25.60
C ASP A 121 27.68 0.10 25.80
N ASN A 122 27.04 -1.03 26.13
CA ASN A 122 27.72 -2.31 26.31
C ASN A 122 28.26 -2.87 24.98
N LEU A 123 27.46 -2.79 23.90
CA LEU A 123 27.88 -3.23 22.56
C LEU A 123 28.98 -2.32 21.99
N GLY A 124 28.89 -1.01 22.24
CA GLY A 124 29.87 0.00 21.83
C GLY A 124 31.24 -0.22 22.48
N LEU A 125 31.28 -0.49 23.79
CA LEU A 125 32.52 -0.82 24.51
C LEU A 125 33.21 -2.08 23.94
N GLN A 126 32.45 -3.14 23.65
CA GLN A 126 33.01 -4.37 23.08
C GLN A 126 33.48 -4.19 21.62
N LEU A 127 32.81 -3.34 20.84
CA LEU A 127 33.24 -2.99 19.48
C LEU A 127 34.49 -2.10 19.50
N GLN A 128 34.59 -1.15 20.43
CA GLN A 128 35.76 -0.30 20.57
C GLN A 128 37.01 -1.12 20.95
N GLN A 129 36.90 -2.00 21.94
CA GLN A 129 38.01 -2.89 22.33
C GLN A 129 38.52 -3.75 21.15
N LYS A 130 37.62 -4.25 20.29
CA LYS A 130 38.01 -5.03 19.10
C LYS A 130 38.56 -4.20 17.93
N LEU A 131 38.38 -2.89 17.92
CA LEU A 131 38.93 -2.00 16.89
C LEU A 131 40.33 -1.50 17.22
N GLU A 132 40.68 -1.42 18.51
CA GLU A 132 42.02 -1.02 18.96
C GLU A 132 43.07 -2.13 18.71
N ASP A 133 42.66 -3.41 18.68
CA ASP A 133 43.49 -4.59 18.34
C ASP A 133 43.92 -4.70 16.86
N TRP A 134 43.40 -3.86 15.94
CA TRP A 134 43.56 -4.03 14.48
C TRP A 134 44.56 -3.07 13.80
N ASN A 135 45.38 -2.35 14.57
CA ASN A 135 46.43 -1.46 14.04
C ASN A 135 47.83 -2.11 14.12
N ILE A 136 48.18 -2.93 13.11
CA ILE A 136 49.49 -3.50 12.71
C ILE A 136 49.12 -4.47 11.55
N ILE A 137 49.66 -4.43 10.32
CA ILE A 137 51.05 -4.36 9.84
C ILE A 137 51.15 -3.44 8.59
N GLU A 138 52.21 -2.63 8.47
CA GLU A 138 52.74 -2.16 7.18
C GLU A 138 53.78 -3.16 6.64
N THR A 139 53.76 -3.48 5.35
CA THR A 139 54.87 -4.18 4.66
C THR A 139 55.05 -3.71 3.23
N ASP A 140 56.31 -3.49 2.85
CA ASP A 140 56.73 -2.82 1.61
C ASP A 140 56.81 -3.74 0.37
N ALA A 141 56.75 -3.09 -0.80
CA ALA A 141 57.51 -3.47 -1.99
C ALA A 141 57.91 -2.19 -2.75
N GLN A 142 59.19 -2.07 -3.15
CA GLN A 142 59.79 -0.84 -3.69
C GLN A 142 60.00 -0.86 -5.22
N SER A 143 60.52 0.27 -5.74
CA SER A 143 61.12 0.53 -7.06
C SER A 143 60.18 0.69 -8.26
N ASP A 144 60.44 1.59 -9.23
CA ASP A 144 61.30 2.80 -9.27
C ASP A 144 60.91 3.61 -10.54
N GLY A 145 61.29 4.90 -10.66
CA GLY A 145 61.37 5.55 -11.99
C GLY A 145 60.91 7.00 -12.17
N GLU A 146 61.78 7.95 -11.78
CA GLU A 146 62.02 9.25 -12.44
C GLU A 146 60.95 10.38 -12.48
N ILE A 147 61.44 11.58 -12.84
CA ILE A 147 60.82 12.90 -12.68
C ILE A 147 60.98 13.69 -13.98
N ILE A 148 59.93 14.36 -14.46
CA ILE A 148 60.04 15.48 -15.41
C ILE A 148 59.09 16.62 -14.96
N GLN A 149 59.58 17.86 -15.01
CA GLN A 149 58.82 19.10 -14.82
C GLN A 149 58.82 19.95 -16.11
N LEU A 150 58.02 21.03 -16.10
CA LEU A 150 58.01 22.22 -16.97
C LEU A 150 57.09 22.16 -18.21
N GLY A 151 56.40 23.28 -18.46
CA GLY A 151 55.47 23.50 -19.56
C GLY A 151 54.38 24.52 -19.19
N ASP A 152 54.68 25.82 -19.33
CA ASP A 152 53.78 26.95 -19.00
C ASP A 152 52.79 27.32 -20.13
N PHE A 153 51.91 28.28 -19.84
CA PHE A 153 50.97 29.01 -20.74
C PHE A 153 49.73 28.20 -21.20
N ASP A 154 48.52 28.78 -21.33
CA ASP A 154 48.08 30.18 -21.13
C ASP A 154 46.60 30.25 -20.67
N GLU A 155 46.20 31.37 -20.07
CA GLU A 155 44.77 31.72 -19.83
C GLU A 155 44.32 32.73 -20.90
N PRO A 156 43.02 32.80 -21.27
CA PRO A 156 42.33 34.06 -20.94
C PRO A 156 40.82 33.95 -20.64
N GLU A 157 40.43 34.66 -19.57
CA GLU A 157 39.28 35.59 -19.45
C GLU A 157 37.83 35.14 -19.73
N ALA A 158 36.97 35.41 -18.74
CA ALA A 158 35.52 35.59 -18.90
C ALA A 158 35.16 37.07 -19.10
N PRO A 159 33.88 37.41 -19.38
CA PRO A 159 33.37 38.68 -18.88
C PRO A 159 31.95 38.68 -18.27
N THR A 160 31.85 39.42 -17.15
CA THR A 160 30.73 40.27 -16.70
C THR A 160 29.38 39.68 -16.23
N GLU A 161 29.17 39.79 -14.91
CA GLU A 161 27.89 40.12 -14.24
C GLU A 161 27.61 41.67 -14.39
N PRO A 162 26.47 42.29 -13.96
CA PRO A 162 26.13 42.43 -12.52
C PRO A 162 24.65 42.63 -12.09
N ALA A 163 24.41 42.59 -10.77
CA ALA A 163 23.43 43.40 -9.99
C ALA A 163 21.90 43.13 -10.14
N THR A 164 21.03 43.30 -9.11
CA THR A 164 21.18 43.61 -7.66
C THR A 164 19.95 43.12 -6.86
N ALA A 165 20.11 42.91 -5.54
CA ALA A 165 18.99 42.73 -4.58
C ALA A 165 18.49 44.09 -4.03
N PRO A 166 17.39 44.13 -3.22
CA PRO A 166 17.56 43.86 -1.78
C PRO A 166 16.38 43.12 -1.08
N GLU A 167 16.70 42.53 0.08
CA GLU A 167 15.74 42.15 1.15
C GLU A 167 15.54 43.36 2.10
N PRO A 168 14.58 43.35 3.06
CA PRO A 168 15.03 42.99 4.41
C PRO A 168 13.98 42.40 5.38
N ALA A 169 14.54 41.87 6.48
CA ALA A 169 14.02 41.85 7.86
C ALA A 169 13.07 40.71 8.30
N GLN A 170 13.50 40.10 9.40
CA GLN A 170 12.77 39.15 10.23
C GLN A 170 12.03 39.90 11.35
N GLU A 171 11.05 39.25 11.99
CA GLU A 171 10.83 39.48 13.42
C GLU A 171 10.50 38.17 14.14
N THR A 172 11.06 38.00 15.35
CA THR A 172 10.99 36.77 16.15
C THR A 172 10.21 37.02 17.43
N THR A 173 9.26 36.14 17.76
CA THR A 173 8.77 35.99 19.15
C THR A 173 8.67 34.51 19.54
N THR A 174 8.81 34.25 20.84
CA THR A 174 8.97 32.92 21.44
C THR A 174 7.77 32.56 22.31
N LEU A 175 7.55 31.24 22.49
CA LEU A 175 7.15 30.53 23.72
C LEU A 175 6.07 31.15 24.67
N PRO A 176 5.12 30.34 25.19
CA PRO A 176 5.53 29.18 25.97
C PRO A 176 4.69 27.90 25.88
N VAL A 177 5.32 26.80 26.31
CA VAL A 177 4.65 25.60 26.83
C VAL A 177 4.18 25.87 28.25
N THR A 178 2.92 25.59 28.58
CA THR A 178 2.42 25.55 29.97
C THR A 178 2.04 24.14 30.37
N THR A 179 2.78 23.57 31.32
CA THR A 179 2.51 22.25 31.93
C THR A 179 1.54 22.36 33.10
N THR A 180 0.47 21.56 33.12
CA THR A 180 -0.40 21.38 34.30
C THR A 180 -0.68 19.89 34.59
N LYS A 181 0.14 19.34 35.49
CA LYS A 181 -0.20 18.29 36.47
C LYS A 181 -0.24 18.98 37.87
N PRO A 182 -0.66 18.37 39.00
CA PRO A 182 -0.82 16.93 39.27
C PRO A 182 -2.09 16.57 40.10
N ASN A 183 -2.02 15.42 40.81
CA ASN A 183 -2.65 15.11 42.11
C ASN A 183 -4.13 14.62 42.17
N GLU A 184 -4.53 13.64 43.02
CA GLU A 184 -3.78 12.70 43.92
C GLU A 184 -4.72 11.59 44.51
N VAL A 185 -4.17 10.66 45.34
CA VAL A 185 -4.88 9.75 46.31
C VAL A 185 -5.70 8.59 45.67
N ASN A 186 -5.57 7.28 45.98
CA ASN A 186 -4.72 6.41 46.84
C ASN A 186 -4.85 4.94 46.30
N SER A 187 -4.31 3.82 46.84
CA SER A 187 -3.40 3.47 47.96
C SER A 187 -2.67 2.13 47.68
N THR A 188 -1.88 1.64 48.65
CA THR A 188 -1.28 0.27 48.71
C THR A 188 -2.18 -0.71 49.53
N THR A 189 -1.90 -2.01 49.83
CA THR A 189 -0.65 -2.83 49.87
C THR A 189 -0.92 -4.37 49.98
N LYS A 190 0.09 -5.20 49.65
CA LYS A 190 0.46 -6.54 50.25
C LYS A 190 -0.45 -7.81 50.15
N VAL A 191 -0.01 -8.74 49.29
CA VAL A 191 0.30 -10.18 49.50
C VAL A 191 -0.14 -10.90 50.80
N LYS A 192 -0.95 -11.98 50.69
CA LYS A 192 -0.57 -13.38 51.07
C LYS A 192 -1.61 -14.47 50.69
N LYS A 193 -1.17 -15.73 50.83
CA LYS A 193 -1.81 -17.04 50.56
C LYS A 193 -3.20 -17.25 51.20
N ASP A 194 -3.97 -18.25 50.71
CA ASP A 194 -4.11 -19.59 51.35
C ASP A 194 -4.96 -20.61 50.54
N TYR A 195 -4.78 -21.90 50.91
CA TYR A 195 -5.52 -23.19 50.75
C TYR A 195 -6.92 -23.24 50.07
N ILE A 196 -7.51 -24.40 49.69
CA ILE A 196 -7.34 -25.86 49.98
C ILE A 196 -7.32 -26.61 48.60
N GLU A 197 -7.19 -27.93 48.30
CA GLU A 197 -7.30 -29.31 48.87
C GLU A 197 -6.34 -30.22 48.02
N GLN A 198 -5.91 -31.49 48.23
CA GLN A 198 -6.40 -32.74 48.89
C GLN A 198 -7.57 -33.45 48.16
N LEU A 199 -7.67 -34.79 48.01
CA LEU A 199 -6.86 -36.01 48.34
C LEU A 199 -6.77 -36.94 47.09
N GLY A 200 -5.95 -38.00 47.02
CA GLY A 200 -5.07 -38.62 48.02
C GLY A 200 -4.24 -39.81 47.47
N ASP A 201 -3.79 -40.64 48.39
CA ASP A 201 -2.67 -41.61 48.31
C ASP A 201 -3.11 -43.00 47.70
N ASP A 202 -2.34 -44.10 47.59
CA ASP A 202 -1.28 -44.68 48.43
C ASP A 202 -0.07 -45.27 47.64
N GLU A 203 1.11 -45.17 48.25
CA GLU A 203 2.17 -46.16 48.57
C GLU A 203 2.25 -47.54 47.83
N GLU A 204 3.38 -48.24 47.70
CA GLU A 204 4.79 -48.08 48.16
C GLU A 204 5.72 -48.78 47.12
N GLY A 205 7.00 -48.40 46.93
CA GLY A 205 8.16 -48.98 47.65
C GLY A 205 8.85 -50.11 46.83
N GLU A 206 10.19 -50.23 46.69
CA GLU A 206 11.30 -49.39 47.16
C GLU A 206 12.43 -49.25 46.11
N GLU A 207 13.12 -48.12 46.28
CA GLU A 207 14.47 -47.69 45.89
C GLU A 207 15.65 -48.64 46.28
N PRO A 208 16.95 -48.29 46.14
CA PRO A 208 17.61 -47.36 45.19
C PRO A 208 19.02 -47.78 44.67
N SER A 209 19.60 -46.91 43.82
CA SER A 209 21.03 -46.54 43.84
C SER A 209 22.04 -47.51 43.17
N SER A 210 23.25 -47.10 42.75
CA SER A 210 23.84 -45.78 42.45
C SER A 210 25.24 -45.93 41.79
N VAL A 211 25.94 -44.80 41.58
CA VAL A 211 27.40 -44.66 41.32
C VAL A 211 27.90 -44.96 39.89
N ALA A 212 28.22 -43.87 39.18
CA ALA A 212 29.25 -43.79 38.13
C ALA A 212 30.64 -43.55 38.80
N PRO A 213 31.82 -43.68 38.16
CA PRO A 213 32.04 -43.41 36.72
C PRO A 213 33.22 -44.15 36.00
N THR A 214 33.56 -43.66 34.80
CA THR A 214 34.88 -43.67 34.12
C THR A 214 35.45 -44.95 33.45
N ASN A 215 36.19 -44.65 32.36
CA ASN A 215 37.27 -45.42 31.70
C ASN A 215 36.94 -46.51 30.66
N LYS A 216 37.92 -46.67 29.75
CA LYS A 216 37.91 -47.32 28.43
C LYS A 216 39.37 -47.73 28.12
N PRO A 217 39.66 -48.74 27.28
CA PRO A 217 39.03 -50.04 27.02
C PRO A 217 39.92 -51.17 27.62
N PRO A 218 39.83 -52.46 27.21
CA PRO A 218 40.40 -52.91 25.93
C PRO A 218 39.54 -53.96 25.18
N GLU A 219 40.01 -54.36 24.00
CA GLU A 219 39.43 -55.40 23.15
C GLU A 219 39.79 -56.81 23.65
N ASN A 220 38.91 -57.80 23.42
CA ASN A 220 39.35 -59.14 23.01
C ASN A 220 38.22 -59.90 22.27
N THR A 221 38.57 -60.99 21.58
CA THR A 221 37.76 -61.69 20.58
C THR A 221 37.12 -63.01 21.06
N THR A 222 36.60 -63.79 20.10
CA THR A 222 36.30 -65.24 20.11
C THR A 222 35.04 -65.76 20.81
N GLU A 223 34.02 -65.96 19.96
CA GLU A 223 33.34 -67.24 19.69
C GLU A 223 32.38 -67.89 20.73
N SER A 224 31.09 -67.74 20.40
CA SER A 224 30.07 -68.80 20.33
C SER A 224 29.73 -69.66 21.55
N ALA A 225 28.52 -69.42 22.09
CA ALA A 225 27.62 -70.48 22.53
C ALA A 225 26.28 -70.30 21.81
N SER A 226 25.67 -71.39 21.33
CA SER A 226 24.44 -71.35 20.54
C SER A 226 23.20 -71.06 21.42
N ILE A 227 22.32 -70.19 20.92
CA ILE A 227 20.97 -69.99 21.45
C ILE A 227 19.97 -70.34 20.34
N ILE A 228 18.89 -71.00 20.73
CA ILE A 228 17.84 -71.53 19.85
C ILE A 228 17.10 -70.37 19.17
N GLU A 229 16.87 -70.45 17.86
CA GLU A 229 15.97 -69.53 17.16
C GLU A 229 14.52 -69.72 17.68
N PRO A 230 13.85 -68.67 18.19
CA PRO A 230 12.42 -68.73 18.43
C PRO A 230 11.68 -68.78 17.07
N GLU A 231 10.63 -69.59 16.98
CA GLU A 231 9.74 -69.56 15.81
C GLU A 231 9.22 -68.14 15.60
N LYS A 232 9.37 -67.59 14.38
CA LYS A 232 8.75 -66.31 14.04
C LYS A 232 7.24 -66.41 14.22
N GLU A 233 6.67 -65.56 15.08
CA GLU A 233 5.24 -65.26 14.99
C GLU A 233 4.88 -64.87 13.55
N PRO A 234 3.72 -65.28 13.02
CA PRO A 234 3.28 -64.86 11.70
C PRO A 234 3.15 -63.34 11.68
N GLU A 235 4.00 -62.68 10.88
CA GLU A 235 4.08 -61.22 10.80
C GLU A 235 2.70 -60.64 10.47
N LYS A 236 2.18 -59.80 11.38
CA LYS A 236 0.83 -59.24 11.28
C LYS A 236 0.68 -58.46 9.97
N PRO A 237 -0.45 -58.59 9.24
CA PRO A 237 -0.63 -57.90 7.96
C PRO A 237 -0.40 -56.39 8.10
N TYR A 238 0.52 -55.86 7.30
CA TYR A 238 0.96 -54.45 7.31
C TYR A 238 0.62 -53.78 5.97
N VAL A 239 0.57 -52.44 5.94
CA VAL A 239 0.21 -51.71 4.71
C VAL A 239 1.39 -51.72 3.73
N THR A 240 1.15 -52.21 2.52
CA THR A 240 2.13 -52.28 1.41
C THR A 240 1.90 -51.19 0.35
N ALA A 241 0.67 -50.71 0.19
CA ALA A 241 0.32 -49.61 -0.69
C ALA A 241 -0.97 -48.89 -0.22
N LEU A 242 -1.16 -47.65 -0.67
CA LEU A 242 -2.42 -46.91 -0.54
C LEU A 242 -2.95 -46.60 -1.95
N GLU A 243 -4.19 -46.99 -2.23
CA GLU A 243 -4.91 -46.72 -3.47
C GLU A 243 -5.90 -45.57 -3.29
N ALA A 244 -5.94 -44.62 -4.23
CA ALA A 244 -6.98 -43.60 -4.33
C ALA A 244 -7.96 -43.88 -5.48
N ARG A 245 -9.23 -43.54 -5.30
CA ARG A 245 -10.24 -43.42 -6.35
C ARG A 245 -10.92 -42.06 -6.30
N TYR A 246 -11.15 -41.47 -7.47
CA TYR A 246 -11.61 -40.11 -7.66
C TYR A 246 -13.06 -40.08 -8.19
N ASN A 247 -14.04 -40.07 -7.29
CA ASN A 247 -15.46 -40.05 -7.64
C ASN A 247 -15.97 -38.60 -7.61
N ASN A 248 -15.87 -37.88 -8.73
CA ASN A 248 -16.12 -36.43 -8.84
C ASN A 248 -15.24 -35.59 -7.89
N PHE A 249 -14.01 -36.04 -7.63
CA PHE A 249 -13.01 -35.28 -6.87
C PHE A 249 -12.58 -34.03 -7.64
N LYS A 250 -12.53 -32.88 -6.99
CA LYS A 250 -12.23 -31.59 -7.62
C LYS A 250 -10.71 -31.35 -7.69
N VAL A 251 -10.18 -31.26 -8.92
CA VAL A 251 -8.74 -31.00 -9.19
C VAL A 251 -8.44 -29.60 -9.71
N ASN A 252 -9.42 -28.86 -10.24
CA ASN A 252 -9.21 -27.52 -10.78
C ASN A 252 -10.03 -26.51 -9.99
N TYR A 253 -9.35 -25.53 -9.39
CA TYR A 253 -9.91 -24.50 -8.52
C TYR A 253 -9.70 -23.11 -9.12
N ILE A 254 -10.55 -22.16 -8.72
CA ILE A 254 -10.36 -20.73 -8.97
C ILE A 254 -10.15 -19.97 -7.66
N TYR A 255 -9.73 -18.70 -7.75
CA TYR A 255 -9.43 -17.89 -6.58
C TYR A 255 -10.61 -17.82 -5.58
N GLY A 256 -10.29 -17.99 -4.29
CA GLY A 256 -11.26 -17.95 -3.19
C GLY A 256 -12.06 -19.24 -2.96
N GLU A 257 -11.87 -20.30 -3.75
CA GLU A 257 -12.57 -21.58 -3.52
C GLU A 257 -11.92 -22.42 -2.42
N GLU A 258 -12.74 -22.97 -1.51
CA GLU A 258 -12.27 -23.90 -0.48
C GLU A 258 -11.74 -25.22 -1.06
N LEU A 259 -10.57 -25.66 -0.56
CA LEU A 259 -9.99 -26.97 -0.84
C LEU A 259 -10.94 -28.09 -0.35
N SER A 260 -11.36 -28.99 -1.24
CA SER A 260 -12.34 -30.02 -0.89
C SER A 260 -11.89 -31.43 -1.24
N TYR A 261 -11.82 -32.29 -0.23
CA TYR A 261 -11.56 -33.73 -0.38
C TYR A 261 -12.80 -34.57 -0.74
N LYS A 262 -13.95 -33.91 -0.97
CA LYS A 262 -15.21 -34.57 -1.34
C LYS A 262 -15.03 -35.36 -2.65
N GLY A 263 -15.44 -36.62 -2.65
CA GLY A 263 -15.30 -37.53 -3.79
C GLY A 263 -14.05 -38.40 -3.77
N LEU A 264 -13.08 -38.15 -2.88
CA LEU A 264 -11.95 -39.06 -2.68
C LEU A 264 -12.39 -40.32 -1.92
N LYS A 265 -11.85 -41.48 -2.32
CA LYS A 265 -11.90 -42.74 -1.56
C LYS A 265 -10.52 -43.37 -1.50
N LEU A 266 -10.13 -43.84 -0.32
CA LEU A 266 -8.82 -44.42 -0.03
C LEU A 266 -8.96 -45.90 0.39
N LYS A 267 -8.06 -46.75 -0.09
CA LYS A 267 -7.94 -48.16 0.33
C LYS A 267 -6.49 -48.51 0.62
N ALA A 268 -6.21 -49.04 1.80
CA ALA A 268 -4.93 -49.67 2.10
C ALA A 268 -4.90 -51.07 1.51
N VAL A 269 -3.76 -51.45 0.92
CA VAL A 269 -3.48 -52.81 0.46
C VAL A 269 -2.55 -53.46 1.49
N MET A 270 -3.03 -54.53 2.11
CA MET A 270 -2.31 -55.25 3.16
C MET A 270 -1.33 -56.27 2.56
N SER A 271 -0.32 -56.70 3.32
CA SER A 271 0.67 -57.70 2.87
C SER A 271 0.10 -59.10 2.61
N ASP A 272 -1.10 -59.40 3.11
CA ASP A 272 -1.88 -60.60 2.77
C ASP A 272 -2.70 -60.47 1.46
N GLY A 273 -2.61 -59.33 0.78
CA GLY A 273 -3.35 -59.01 -0.45
C GLY A 273 -4.77 -58.49 -0.23
N THR A 274 -5.27 -58.41 1.01
CA THR A 274 -6.58 -57.83 1.31
C THR A 274 -6.58 -56.30 1.14
N LYS A 275 -7.77 -55.71 0.99
CA LYS A 275 -7.94 -54.26 0.81
C LYS A 275 -8.94 -53.67 1.80
N LYS A 276 -8.45 -52.82 2.70
CA LYS A 276 -9.22 -52.16 3.76
C LYS A 276 -9.56 -50.72 3.36
N ASP A 277 -10.79 -50.26 3.58
CA ASP A 277 -11.13 -48.84 3.42
C ASP A 277 -10.45 -47.99 4.51
N VAL A 278 -9.90 -46.85 4.12
CA VAL A 278 -9.22 -45.89 5.01
C VAL A 278 -10.02 -44.59 5.05
N ALA A 279 -10.28 -44.06 6.25
CA ALA A 279 -10.89 -42.75 6.39
C ALA A 279 -9.81 -41.65 6.35
N LEU A 280 -10.12 -40.50 5.76
CA LEU A 280 -9.16 -39.39 5.65
C LEU A 280 -8.79 -38.80 7.02
N SER A 281 -9.62 -39.01 8.05
CA SER A 281 -9.32 -38.74 9.46
C SER A 281 -8.09 -39.49 9.97
N ASP A 282 -7.78 -40.63 9.37
CA ASP A 282 -6.78 -41.59 9.84
C ASP A 282 -5.43 -41.38 9.11
N CYS A 283 -5.38 -40.38 8.22
CA CYS A 283 -4.22 -39.98 7.43
C CYS A 283 -3.66 -38.64 7.93
N ASP A 284 -2.36 -38.41 7.71
CA ASP A 284 -1.86 -37.03 7.63
C ASP A 284 -2.01 -36.50 6.19
N TYR A 285 -2.43 -35.24 6.02
CA TYR A 285 -2.72 -34.68 4.70
C TYR A 285 -2.71 -33.15 4.68
N THR A 286 -2.62 -32.61 3.46
CA THR A 286 -2.66 -31.16 3.18
C THR A 286 -4.01 -30.54 3.57
N LYS A 287 -4.13 -30.03 4.81
CA LYS A 287 -5.38 -29.44 5.35
C LYS A 287 -5.73 -28.06 4.78
N SER A 288 -4.75 -27.29 4.31
CA SER A 288 -4.94 -25.95 3.77
C SER A 288 -3.89 -25.60 2.70
N LEU A 289 -4.20 -24.62 1.86
CA LEU A 289 -3.38 -24.07 0.79
C LEU A 289 -3.74 -22.60 0.58
N ASN A 290 -2.85 -21.81 -0.04
CA ASN A 290 -3.20 -20.46 -0.49
C ASN A 290 -4.06 -20.55 -1.77
N MET A 291 -5.38 -20.52 -1.60
CA MET A 291 -6.34 -20.60 -2.72
C MET A 291 -6.54 -19.27 -3.47
N ASN A 292 -5.68 -18.27 -3.24
CA ASN A 292 -5.76 -16.94 -3.86
C ASN A 292 -4.53 -16.59 -4.73
N VAL A 293 -3.67 -17.58 -5.03
CA VAL A 293 -2.52 -17.46 -5.93
C VAL A 293 -2.62 -18.50 -7.05
N THR A 294 -2.13 -18.19 -8.24
CA THR A 294 -2.03 -19.19 -9.31
C THR A 294 -0.90 -20.15 -8.97
N ALA A 295 -1.23 -21.41 -8.75
CA ALA A 295 -0.28 -22.47 -8.47
C ALA A 295 -0.77 -23.83 -8.98
N ASP A 296 0.17 -24.75 -9.17
CA ASP A 296 -0.09 -26.16 -9.42
C ASP A 296 0.39 -26.95 -8.18
N TYR A 297 -0.53 -27.17 -7.24
CA TYR A 297 -0.22 -27.81 -5.96
C TYR A 297 -0.21 -29.33 -6.06
N THR A 298 0.63 -29.98 -5.25
CA THR A 298 0.59 -31.43 -5.03
C THR A 298 0.15 -31.70 -3.60
N LEU A 299 -1.14 -32.00 -3.43
CA LEU A 299 -1.68 -32.49 -2.17
C LEU A 299 -0.97 -33.79 -1.79
N ARG A 300 -0.56 -33.91 -0.52
CA ARG A 300 -0.04 -35.15 0.04
C ARG A 300 -1.10 -35.77 0.94
N ILE A 301 -1.15 -37.10 0.94
CA ILE A 301 -1.91 -37.92 1.88
C ILE A 301 -0.99 -39.08 2.30
N ILE A 302 -0.77 -39.23 3.59
CA ILE A 302 0.15 -40.18 4.19
C ILE A 302 -0.66 -41.11 5.10
N TYR A 303 -0.51 -42.43 4.91
CA TYR A 303 -1.10 -43.46 5.75
C TYR A 303 -0.06 -44.54 6.01
N GLU A 304 0.31 -44.73 7.28
CA GLU A 304 1.52 -45.45 7.67
C GLU A 304 2.72 -45.00 6.81
N ASN A 305 3.44 -45.94 6.16
CA ASN A 305 4.59 -45.64 5.31
C ASN A 305 4.22 -45.32 3.84
N CYS A 306 2.92 -45.22 3.51
CA CYS A 306 2.46 -45.01 2.13
C CYS A 306 2.06 -43.54 1.87
N VAL A 307 2.48 -42.98 0.74
CA VAL A 307 2.18 -41.59 0.33
C VAL A 307 1.48 -41.53 -1.03
N ILE A 308 0.28 -40.96 -1.05
CA ILE A 308 -0.42 -40.54 -2.27
C ILE A 308 -0.13 -39.05 -2.54
N LYS A 309 0.06 -38.73 -3.82
CA LYS A 309 0.30 -37.37 -4.34
C LYS A 309 -0.78 -37.04 -5.36
N ILE A 310 -1.64 -36.05 -5.07
CA ILE A 310 -2.72 -35.62 -5.96
C ILE A 310 -2.40 -34.22 -6.47
N LYS A 311 -2.29 -34.05 -7.79
CA LYS A 311 -2.12 -32.72 -8.39
C LYS A 311 -3.45 -31.97 -8.44
N ILE A 312 -3.44 -30.70 -8.07
CA ILE A 312 -4.55 -29.76 -8.28
C ILE A 312 -4.02 -28.44 -8.85
N THR A 313 -4.89 -27.67 -9.51
CA THR A 313 -4.57 -26.35 -10.08
C THR A 313 -5.41 -25.27 -9.42
N VAL A 314 -4.84 -24.06 -9.26
CA VAL A 314 -5.54 -22.83 -8.84
C VAL A 314 -5.30 -21.76 -9.91
N ARG A 315 -6.36 -21.03 -10.31
CA ARG A 315 -6.37 -20.08 -11.45
C ARG A 315 -7.24 -18.84 -11.15
N PRO A 316 -7.07 -17.70 -11.85
CA PRO A 316 -7.76 -16.46 -11.48
C PRO A 316 -9.29 -16.43 -11.69
N ASP A 317 -9.81 -17.11 -12.74
CA ASP A 317 -11.23 -17.04 -13.13
C ASP A 317 -11.76 -18.35 -13.74
N GLU A 318 -13.07 -18.44 -13.99
CA GLU A 318 -13.68 -19.64 -14.61
C GLU A 318 -13.16 -19.90 -16.04
N GLU A 319 -12.90 -18.85 -16.82
CA GLU A 319 -12.36 -19.00 -18.17
C GLU A 319 -10.92 -19.56 -18.19
N THR A 320 -10.19 -19.44 -17.07
CA THR A 320 -8.90 -20.08 -16.82
C THR A 320 -9.00 -21.38 -16.01
N ARG A 321 -10.17 -21.86 -15.58
CA ARG A 321 -10.29 -23.11 -14.80
C ARG A 321 -9.80 -24.31 -15.61
N GLY A 322 -8.70 -24.92 -15.17
CA GLY A 322 -8.04 -26.02 -15.88
C GLY A 322 -7.24 -25.59 -17.12
N ALA A 323 -6.94 -24.29 -17.26
CA ALA A 323 -6.05 -23.80 -18.31
C ALA A 323 -4.59 -24.20 -18.07
N GLU A 324 -3.90 -24.49 -19.16
CA GLU A 324 -2.48 -24.83 -19.17
C GLU A 324 -1.63 -23.58 -18.88
N ILE A 325 -0.52 -23.75 -18.16
CA ILE A 325 0.45 -22.67 -17.92
C ILE A 325 1.45 -22.69 -19.07
N CYS A 326 1.45 -21.62 -19.86
CA CYS A 326 2.24 -21.51 -21.08
C CYS A 326 3.23 -20.34 -20.98
N LYS A 327 4.36 -20.46 -21.67
CA LYS A 327 5.41 -19.45 -21.72
C LYS A 327 6.02 -19.43 -23.12
N ASN A 328 6.21 -18.24 -23.68
CA ASN A 328 7.08 -17.97 -24.82
C ASN A 328 8.06 -16.86 -24.45
N ASP A 329 8.83 -16.30 -25.38
CA ASP A 329 9.87 -15.32 -25.05
C ASP A 329 9.29 -14.03 -24.45
N ASP A 330 8.23 -13.50 -25.03
CA ASP A 330 7.58 -12.25 -24.59
C ASP A 330 6.65 -12.41 -23.39
N PHE A 331 5.99 -13.57 -23.21
CA PHE A 331 4.87 -13.70 -22.27
C PHE A 331 4.94 -14.95 -21.38
N ASP A 332 4.48 -14.81 -20.14
CA ASP A 332 3.84 -15.91 -19.40
C ASP A 332 2.32 -15.72 -19.50
N TYR A 333 1.57 -16.80 -19.73
CA TYR A 333 0.13 -16.75 -19.97
C TYR A 333 -0.56 -18.09 -19.64
N PHE A 334 -1.89 -18.08 -19.52
CA PHE A 334 -2.70 -19.30 -19.49
C PHE A 334 -3.39 -19.51 -20.83
N LEU A 335 -3.46 -20.77 -21.28
CA LEU A 335 -4.14 -21.15 -22.51
C LEU A 335 -5.37 -22.02 -22.21
N SER A 336 -6.54 -21.59 -22.68
CA SER A 336 -7.81 -22.28 -22.45
C SER A 336 -8.67 -22.35 -23.72
N SER A 337 -9.80 -23.07 -23.63
CA SER A 337 -10.80 -23.10 -24.71
C SER A 337 -11.39 -21.73 -25.07
N LYS A 338 -11.28 -20.74 -24.18
CA LYS A 338 -11.75 -19.36 -24.40
C LYS A 338 -10.74 -18.48 -25.12
N GLY A 339 -9.46 -18.82 -25.05
CA GLY A 339 -8.37 -18.04 -25.61
C GLY A 339 -7.12 -18.04 -24.72
N ALA A 340 -6.30 -17.01 -24.86
CA ALA A 340 -5.16 -16.74 -23.98
C ALA A 340 -5.50 -15.66 -22.93
N TYR A 341 -5.03 -15.87 -21.70
CA TYR A 341 -5.01 -14.90 -20.59
C TYR A 341 -3.55 -14.57 -20.32
N ILE A 342 -3.08 -13.36 -20.61
CA ILE A 342 -1.68 -12.99 -20.34
C ILE A 342 -1.53 -12.71 -18.85
N THR A 343 -0.47 -13.23 -18.21
CA THR A 343 -0.16 -12.96 -16.79
C THR A 343 1.01 -12.01 -16.62
N LYS A 344 2.04 -12.12 -17.48
CA LYS A 344 3.27 -11.32 -17.39
C LYS A 344 3.84 -11.03 -18.78
N TYR A 345 4.21 -9.79 -19.04
CA TYR A 345 5.09 -9.40 -20.14
C TYR A 345 6.56 -9.44 -19.68
N LYS A 346 7.45 -9.86 -20.58
CA LYS A 346 8.89 -10.04 -20.38
C LYS A 346 9.73 -9.42 -21.51
N GLY A 347 9.08 -9.13 -22.65
CA GLY A 347 9.71 -8.48 -23.79
C GLY A 347 10.02 -7.00 -23.55
N SER A 348 10.65 -6.38 -24.55
CA SER A 348 11.06 -4.97 -24.53
C SER A 348 10.60 -4.18 -25.77
N ALA A 349 9.71 -4.75 -26.57
CA ALA A 349 9.16 -4.10 -27.76
C ALA A 349 8.33 -2.87 -27.39
N GLU A 350 8.55 -1.76 -28.10
CA GLU A 350 7.78 -0.52 -27.96
C GLU A 350 6.39 -0.61 -28.62
N GLU A 351 6.19 -1.58 -29.52
CA GLU A 351 4.93 -1.81 -30.23
C GLU A 351 4.50 -3.26 -30.11
N LEU A 352 3.26 -3.50 -29.68
CA LEU A 352 2.71 -4.84 -29.51
C LEU A 352 1.38 -5.03 -30.22
N ASN A 353 1.22 -6.18 -30.86
CA ASN A 353 -0.05 -6.67 -31.38
C ASN A 353 -0.36 -8.02 -30.73
N ILE A 354 -1.03 -7.97 -29.58
CA ILE A 354 -1.40 -9.16 -28.79
C ILE A 354 -2.81 -9.66 -29.15
N ASN A 355 -3.23 -9.52 -30.41
CA ASN A 355 -4.53 -10.06 -30.84
C ASN A 355 -4.58 -11.59 -30.72
N LEU A 356 -3.49 -12.28 -31.07
CA LEU A 356 -3.36 -13.74 -30.96
C LEU A 356 -2.08 -14.11 -30.21
N ILE A 357 -2.16 -15.12 -29.35
CA ILE A 357 -1.00 -15.87 -28.82
C ILE A 357 -1.26 -17.35 -29.11
N ASP A 358 -0.28 -18.05 -29.65
CA ASP A 358 -0.32 -19.47 -30.02
C ASP A 358 -1.60 -19.86 -30.81
N GLY A 359 -2.00 -18.98 -31.75
CA GLY A 359 -3.19 -19.15 -32.59
C GLY A 359 -4.54 -18.95 -31.89
N LYS A 360 -4.54 -18.54 -30.61
CA LYS A 360 -5.75 -18.26 -29.81
C LYS A 360 -5.92 -16.76 -29.57
N PRO A 361 -7.16 -16.23 -29.54
CA PRO A 361 -7.41 -14.83 -29.21
C PRO A 361 -7.04 -14.53 -27.76
N VAL A 362 -6.34 -13.41 -27.52
CA VAL A 362 -6.13 -12.93 -26.16
C VAL A 362 -7.44 -12.29 -25.68
N TYR A 363 -8.05 -12.86 -24.63
CA TYR A 363 -9.31 -12.37 -24.07
C TYR A 363 -9.13 -11.59 -22.77
N ALA A 364 -7.98 -11.75 -22.11
CA ALA A 364 -7.69 -11.14 -20.82
C ALA A 364 -6.23 -10.71 -20.68
N ILE A 365 -6.01 -9.56 -20.03
CA ILE A 365 -4.72 -9.04 -19.60
C ILE A 365 -4.74 -8.99 -18.07
N GLY A 366 -3.91 -9.82 -17.44
CA GLY A 366 -3.85 -10.01 -16.00
C GLY A 366 -3.33 -8.81 -15.21
N ALA A 367 -3.39 -8.95 -13.89
CA ALA A 367 -2.99 -7.88 -12.98
C ALA A 367 -1.47 -7.63 -13.08
N ASN A 368 -1.08 -6.35 -13.15
CA ASN A 368 0.30 -5.89 -13.33
C ASN A 368 1.02 -6.37 -14.61
N THR A 369 0.33 -6.98 -15.60
CA THR A 369 0.99 -7.68 -16.73
C THR A 369 1.99 -6.84 -17.53
N PHE A 370 1.69 -5.56 -17.79
CA PHE A 370 2.55 -4.59 -18.48
C PHE A 370 3.06 -3.49 -17.54
N LYS A 371 2.94 -3.64 -16.22
CA LYS A 371 3.31 -2.62 -15.24
C LYS A 371 4.78 -2.19 -15.38
N ASN A 372 5.02 -0.88 -15.38
CA ASN A 372 6.32 -0.24 -15.61
C ASN A 372 6.97 -0.54 -16.99
N SER A 373 6.21 -0.95 -18.01
CA SER A 373 6.79 -1.28 -19.32
C SER A 373 6.84 -0.09 -20.29
N ASN A 374 7.91 -0.05 -21.11
CA ASN A 374 8.16 0.99 -22.12
C ASN A 374 7.36 0.78 -23.42
N ILE A 375 6.16 0.22 -23.34
CA ILE A 375 5.30 0.05 -24.51
C ILE A 375 4.73 1.42 -24.90
N LYS A 376 4.81 1.77 -26.19
CA LYS A 376 4.30 3.03 -26.77
C LYS A 376 2.97 2.82 -27.49
N ARG A 377 2.77 1.64 -28.07
CA ARG A 377 1.56 1.25 -28.80
C ARG A 377 1.16 -0.19 -28.49
N ILE A 378 -0.12 -0.42 -28.18
CA ILE A 378 -0.67 -1.78 -28.05
C ILE A 378 -1.97 -1.97 -28.82
N THR A 379 -2.08 -3.07 -29.56
CA THR A 379 -3.29 -3.53 -30.26
C THR A 379 -3.76 -4.85 -29.65
N ALA A 380 -5.00 -4.88 -29.17
CA ALA A 380 -5.56 -5.94 -28.34
C ALA A 380 -7.09 -6.06 -28.54
N VAL A 381 -7.55 -6.19 -29.78
CA VAL A 381 -8.96 -6.00 -30.19
C VAL A 381 -9.92 -7.10 -29.70
N TYR A 382 -9.40 -8.22 -29.21
CA TYR A 382 -10.17 -9.33 -28.63
C TYR A 382 -10.25 -9.30 -27.10
N VAL A 383 -9.52 -8.41 -26.43
CA VAL A 383 -9.47 -8.32 -24.96
C VAL A 383 -10.78 -7.79 -24.39
N LYS A 384 -11.34 -8.55 -23.44
CA LYS A 384 -12.59 -8.26 -22.71
C LYS A 384 -12.37 -7.97 -21.24
N LYS A 385 -11.26 -8.47 -20.66
CA LYS A 385 -10.88 -8.24 -19.26
C LYS A 385 -9.50 -7.58 -19.19
N ILE A 386 -9.39 -6.47 -18.49
CA ILE A 386 -8.12 -5.84 -18.11
C ILE A 386 -8.14 -5.74 -16.59
N PHE A 387 -7.20 -6.39 -15.90
CA PHE A 387 -7.19 -6.50 -14.44
C PHE A 387 -6.33 -5.41 -13.76
N ASP A 388 -6.28 -5.43 -12.43
CA ASP A 388 -5.66 -4.39 -11.60
C ASP A 388 -4.22 -4.05 -12.01
N ASN A 389 -3.89 -2.76 -12.07
CA ASN A 389 -2.56 -2.24 -12.41
C ASN A 389 -1.99 -2.70 -13.78
N ALA A 390 -2.81 -3.27 -14.69
CA ALA A 390 -2.31 -3.94 -15.90
C ALA A 390 -1.32 -3.11 -16.73
N PHE A 391 -1.53 -1.81 -16.84
CA PHE A 391 -0.68 -0.82 -17.51
C PHE A 391 -0.23 0.31 -16.57
N GLU A 392 -0.16 0.06 -15.26
CA GLU A 392 0.34 1.06 -14.30
C GLU A 392 1.78 1.47 -14.63
N ASN A 393 2.07 2.77 -14.59
CA ASN A 393 3.37 3.36 -14.92
C ASN A 393 3.87 3.02 -16.35
N CYS A 394 2.97 2.74 -17.30
CA CYS A 394 3.32 2.71 -18.72
C CYS A 394 3.50 4.15 -19.26
N THR A 395 4.57 4.81 -18.80
CA THR A 395 4.84 6.24 -19.00
C THR A 395 5.15 6.63 -20.45
N GLU A 396 5.27 5.66 -21.36
CA GLU A 396 5.42 5.90 -22.80
C GLU A 396 4.18 5.48 -23.62
N LEU A 397 3.18 4.81 -23.02
CA LEU A 397 2.03 4.23 -23.72
C LEU A 397 1.06 5.30 -24.24
N GLU A 398 1.30 5.76 -25.46
CA GLU A 398 0.49 6.80 -26.08
C GLU A 398 -0.86 6.30 -26.61
N ASN A 399 -0.88 5.11 -27.22
CA ASN A 399 -2.02 4.58 -27.97
C ASN A 399 -2.33 3.13 -27.57
N ALA A 400 -3.56 2.88 -27.13
CA ALA A 400 -4.01 1.54 -26.74
C ALA A 400 -5.36 1.19 -27.41
N VAL A 401 -5.36 0.19 -28.29
CA VAL A 401 -6.52 -0.20 -29.11
C VAL A 401 -7.11 -1.52 -28.59
N PHE A 402 -8.07 -1.39 -27.68
CA PHE A 402 -8.80 -2.51 -27.06
C PHE A 402 -10.09 -2.88 -27.82
N SER A 403 -10.78 -3.93 -27.35
CA SER A 403 -12.09 -4.29 -27.88
C SER A 403 -13.18 -3.28 -27.50
N ASN A 404 -14.22 -3.15 -28.33
CA ASN A 404 -15.43 -2.37 -28.01
C ASN A 404 -16.37 -3.08 -27.00
N ASN A 405 -15.94 -4.19 -26.39
CA ASN A 405 -16.74 -5.05 -25.52
C ASN A 405 -15.96 -5.43 -24.24
N ILE A 406 -15.47 -4.43 -23.51
CA ILE A 406 -14.79 -4.66 -22.23
C ILE A 406 -15.85 -4.97 -21.17
N THR A 407 -15.75 -6.14 -20.55
CA THR A 407 -16.64 -6.65 -19.50
C THR A 407 -16.02 -6.58 -18.11
N HIS A 408 -14.71 -6.31 -18.01
CA HIS A 408 -14.01 -6.11 -16.73
C HIS A 408 -12.86 -5.11 -16.87
N LEU A 409 -12.82 -4.14 -15.96
CA LEU A 409 -11.70 -3.23 -15.72
C LEU A 409 -11.30 -3.31 -14.25
N GLY A 410 -10.02 -3.52 -14.00
CA GLY A 410 -9.44 -3.51 -12.67
C GLY A 410 -9.08 -2.11 -12.16
N LYS A 411 -8.76 -2.03 -10.87
CA LYS A 411 -8.28 -0.80 -10.22
C LYS A 411 -6.95 -0.35 -10.82
N ALA A 412 -6.76 0.98 -10.92
CA ALA A 412 -5.52 1.60 -11.37
C ALA A 412 -4.95 1.05 -12.70
N ALA A 413 -5.78 0.44 -13.55
CA ALA A 413 -5.31 -0.35 -14.69
C ALA A 413 -4.51 0.46 -15.74
N PHE A 414 -4.61 1.79 -15.74
CA PHE A 414 -3.82 2.72 -16.56
C PHE A 414 -3.14 3.82 -15.75
N LYS A 415 -3.09 3.72 -14.41
CA LYS A 415 -2.55 4.78 -13.53
C LYS A 415 -1.11 5.16 -13.92
N ASN A 416 -0.80 6.46 -13.92
CA ASN A 416 0.48 7.02 -14.36
C ASN A 416 0.89 6.69 -15.81
N SER A 417 -0.02 6.24 -16.69
CA SER A 417 0.29 5.96 -18.10
C SER A 417 0.12 7.20 -19.00
N ASN A 418 0.73 7.17 -20.17
CA ASN A 418 0.75 8.29 -21.12
C ASN A 418 -0.40 8.24 -22.17
N ILE A 419 -1.48 7.51 -21.88
CA ILE A 419 -2.57 7.25 -22.83
C ILE A 419 -3.23 8.55 -23.28
N LYS A 420 -3.41 8.74 -24.59
CA LYS A 420 -3.96 9.99 -25.15
C LYS A 420 -5.49 9.98 -25.26
N GLU A 421 -6.08 8.81 -25.56
CA GLU A 421 -7.54 8.59 -25.53
C GLU A 421 -7.86 7.25 -24.86
N LEU A 422 -9.02 7.16 -24.20
CA LEU A 422 -9.59 5.91 -23.70
C LEU A 422 -11.07 5.76 -24.10
N SER A 423 -11.35 4.85 -25.04
CA SER A 423 -12.71 4.53 -25.50
C SER A 423 -13.23 3.27 -24.81
N LEU A 424 -13.94 3.42 -23.69
CA LEU A 424 -14.59 2.31 -23.00
C LEU A 424 -16.00 2.07 -23.55
N LYS A 425 -16.29 0.83 -23.94
CA LYS A 425 -17.62 0.39 -24.41
C LYS A 425 -17.94 -1.00 -23.89
N GLY A 426 -19.22 -1.24 -23.64
CA GLY A 426 -19.75 -2.45 -23.02
C GLY A 426 -20.88 -2.13 -22.03
N SER A 427 -21.13 -3.06 -21.11
CA SER A 427 -22.21 -2.97 -20.11
C SER A 427 -21.71 -2.67 -18.69
N LEU A 428 -20.58 -1.95 -18.56
CA LEU A 428 -20.05 -1.55 -17.25
C LEU A 428 -20.98 -0.51 -16.60
N THR A 429 -21.30 -0.72 -15.33
CA THR A 429 -22.12 0.20 -14.51
C THR A 429 -21.29 1.09 -13.58
N GLU A 430 -20.02 0.74 -13.38
CA GLU A 430 -19.06 1.47 -12.55
C GLU A 430 -17.70 1.53 -13.24
N ILE A 431 -17.02 2.68 -13.14
CA ILE A 431 -15.61 2.85 -13.46
C ILE A 431 -14.80 2.58 -12.18
N PRO A 432 -13.78 1.71 -12.22
CA PRO A 432 -13.03 1.33 -11.01
C PRO A 432 -12.16 2.46 -10.46
N GLU A 433 -11.76 2.28 -9.20
CA GLU A 433 -10.85 3.17 -8.46
C GLU A 433 -9.51 3.38 -9.20
N SER A 434 -9.06 4.64 -9.22
CA SER A 434 -7.79 5.10 -9.80
C SER A 434 -7.54 4.74 -11.27
N LEU A 435 -8.55 4.29 -12.04
CA LEU A 435 -8.40 3.70 -13.39
C LEU A 435 -7.34 4.40 -14.26
N CYS A 436 -7.45 5.72 -14.38
CA CYS A 436 -6.58 6.61 -15.14
C CYS A 436 -5.94 7.70 -14.24
N GLU A 437 -5.77 7.45 -12.95
CA GLU A 437 -5.16 8.42 -12.03
C GLU A 437 -3.80 8.89 -12.59
N ASN A 438 -3.59 10.21 -12.61
CA ASN A 438 -2.37 10.88 -13.05
C ASN A 438 -1.97 10.60 -14.53
N CYS A 439 -2.93 10.25 -15.40
CA CYS A 439 -2.73 10.17 -16.85
C CYS A 439 -2.64 11.56 -17.49
N LYS A 440 -1.54 12.30 -17.27
CA LYS A 440 -1.41 13.71 -17.67
C LYS A 440 -1.47 14.01 -19.17
N ALA A 441 -1.45 12.99 -20.03
CA ALA A 441 -1.63 13.12 -21.48
C ALA A 441 -3.03 12.72 -22.00
N LEU A 442 -3.91 12.22 -21.12
CA LEU A 442 -5.25 11.74 -21.47
C LEU A 442 -6.15 12.93 -21.81
N LYS A 443 -6.40 13.13 -23.11
CA LYS A 443 -7.24 14.19 -23.64
C LYS A 443 -8.72 13.83 -23.68
N LYS A 444 -9.05 12.55 -23.85
CA LYS A 444 -10.43 12.14 -24.13
C LYS A 444 -10.78 10.79 -23.52
N VAL A 445 -11.90 10.77 -22.81
CA VAL A 445 -12.53 9.56 -22.28
C VAL A 445 -13.91 9.40 -22.90
N THR A 446 -14.22 8.20 -23.39
CA THR A 446 -15.61 7.80 -23.68
C THR A 446 -16.01 6.74 -22.66
N LEU A 447 -17.03 7.03 -21.86
CA LEU A 447 -17.58 6.10 -20.88
C LEU A 447 -18.61 5.18 -21.55
N PRO A 448 -18.83 3.96 -21.03
CA PRO A 448 -19.98 3.14 -21.43
C PRO A 448 -21.29 3.80 -20.99
N GLU A 449 -22.30 3.79 -21.86
CA GLU A 449 -23.58 4.51 -21.66
C GLU A 449 -24.31 4.17 -20.34
N ASN A 450 -24.05 3.01 -19.74
CA ASN A 450 -24.72 2.52 -18.54
C ASN A 450 -23.97 2.81 -17.23
N VAL A 451 -22.87 3.57 -17.28
CA VAL A 451 -22.12 3.96 -16.08
C VAL A 451 -22.95 4.88 -15.19
N LYS A 452 -23.11 4.47 -13.93
CA LYS A 452 -23.74 5.21 -12.84
C LYS A 452 -22.73 5.73 -11.82
N THR A 453 -21.63 4.99 -11.62
CA THR A 453 -20.64 5.27 -10.57
C THR A 453 -19.26 5.52 -11.17
N ILE A 454 -18.61 6.62 -10.77
CA ILE A 454 -17.19 6.86 -11.02
C ILE A 454 -16.40 6.57 -9.74
N GLY A 455 -15.40 5.70 -9.86
CA GLY A 455 -14.53 5.25 -8.77
C GLY A 455 -13.72 6.39 -8.12
N SER A 456 -13.25 6.14 -6.90
CA SER A 456 -12.37 7.09 -6.21
C SER A 456 -11.12 7.34 -7.03
N SER A 457 -10.68 8.60 -7.15
CA SER A 457 -9.51 9.00 -7.96
C SER A 457 -9.50 8.57 -9.43
N ALA A 458 -10.62 8.09 -10.01
CA ALA A 458 -10.62 7.37 -11.29
C ALA A 458 -10.00 8.13 -12.47
N PHE A 459 -10.13 9.46 -12.50
CA PHE A 459 -9.51 10.37 -13.46
C PHE A 459 -8.76 11.52 -12.76
N SER A 460 -8.43 11.37 -11.46
CA SER A 460 -7.67 12.38 -10.70
C SER A 460 -6.35 12.73 -11.41
N GLU A 461 -5.94 13.99 -11.39
CA GLU A 461 -4.72 14.52 -12.04
C GLU A 461 -4.64 14.32 -13.57
N CYS A 462 -5.77 14.05 -14.25
CA CYS A 462 -5.86 14.09 -15.72
C CYS A 462 -5.96 15.54 -16.23
N THR A 463 -4.91 16.35 -15.99
CA THR A 463 -4.94 17.81 -16.24
C THR A 463 -5.16 18.21 -17.71
N ALA A 464 -4.77 17.35 -18.66
CA ALA A 464 -4.97 17.53 -20.10
C ALA A 464 -6.30 16.97 -20.63
N LEU A 465 -7.19 16.45 -19.75
CA LEU A 465 -8.49 15.92 -20.15
C LEU A 465 -9.36 17.05 -20.70
N GLU A 466 -9.63 17.01 -22.00
CA GLU A 466 -10.43 17.98 -22.75
C GLU A 466 -11.88 17.52 -22.89
N THR A 467 -12.14 16.22 -23.01
CA THR A 467 -13.51 15.71 -23.27
C THR A 467 -13.84 14.43 -22.52
N VAL A 468 -14.98 14.41 -21.83
CA VAL A 468 -15.60 13.21 -21.23
C VAL A 468 -16.96 12.97 -21.89
N ILE A 469 -17.13 11.81 -22.53
CA ILE A 469 -18.34 11.42 -23.27
C ILE A 469 -19.17 10.39 -22.48
N ASN A 470 -20.50 10.47 -22.60
CA ASN A 470 -21.54 9.71 -21.90
C ASN A 470 -21.66 10.03 -20.39
N THR A 471 -21.63 11.31 -20.01
CA THR A 471 -21.75 11.72 -18.59
C THR A 471 -23.19 11.68 -18.05
N ALA A 472 -24.20 11.76 -18.92
CA ALA A 472 -25.61 11.97 -18.56
C ALA A 472 -26.26 10.91 -17.64
N ASN A 473 -25.61 9.76 -17.43
CA ASN A 473 -26.09 8.67 -16.56
C ASN A 473 -25.35 8.55 -15.21
N ILE A 474 -24.33 9.38 -14.96
CA ILE A 474 -23.58 9.37 -13.69
C ILE A 474 -24.51 9.80 -12.54
N GLU A 475 -24.73 8.89 -11.59
CA GLU A 475 -25.46 9.12 -10.34
C GLU A 475 -24.52 9.37 -9.15
N THR A 476 -23.28 8.89 -9.20
CA THR A 476 -22.30 9.02 -8.11
C THR A 476 -20.88 9.23 -8.64
N ALA A 477 -20.20 10.26 -8.16
CA ALA A 477 -18.76 10.44 -8.29
C ALA A 477 -18.12 10.31 -6.91
N LYS A 478 -17.29 9.28 -6.70
CA LYS A 478 -16.60 9.06 -5.42
C LYS A 478 -15.47 10.08 -5.20
N SER A 479 -14.84 10.06 -4.03
CA SER A 479 -13.82 11.05 -3.66
C SER A 479 -12.69 11.13 -4.69
N PHE A 480 -12.29 12.36 -5.03
CA PHE A 480 -11.28 12.70 -6.04
C PHE A 480 -11.55 12.20 -7.49
N ALA A 481 -12.77 11.72 -7.81
CA ALA A 481 -13.10 11.09 -9.11
C ALA A 481 -12.58 11.82 -10.37
N PHE A 482 -12.73 13.15 -10.42
CA PHE A 482 -12.20 14.05 -11.46
C PHE A 482 -11.36 15.19 -10.86
N TYR A 483 -10.66 14.92 -9.74
CA TYR A 483 -9.82 15.92 -9.10
C TYR A 483 -8.77 16.48 -10.07
N ASN A 484 -8.61 17.80 -10.10
CA ASN A 484 -7.63 18.49 -10.96
C ASN A 484 -7.79 18.22 -12.48
N CYS A 485 -8.98 17.84 -12.93
CA CYS A 485 -9.35 17.79 -14.35
C CYS A 485 -9.66 19.21 -14.88
N GLU A 486 -8.69 20.12 -14.83
CA GLU A 486 -8.92 21.55 -15.05
C GLU A 486 -9.54 21.89 -16.41
N SER A 487 -9.14 21.17 -17.45
CA SER A 487 -9.53 21.42 -18.83
C SER A 487 -10.88 20.78 -19.21
N ALA A 488 -11.42 19.86 -18.39
CA ALA A 488 -12.40 18.88 -18.83
C ALA A 488 -13.77 19.46 -19.13
N GLU A 489 -14.22 19.30 -20.38
CA GLU A 489 -15.60 19.49 -20.78
C GLU A 489 -16.32 18.14 -20.83
N ALA A 490 -17.52 18.10 -20.26
CA ALA A 490 -18.42 16.97 -20.41
C ALA A 490 -19.24 17.15 -21.70
N ASP A 491 -19.53 16.06 -22.41
CA ASP A 491 -20.36 16.07 -23.62
C ASP A 491 -21.78 16.61 -23.41
N SER A 492 -22.22 16.59 -22.16
CA SER A 492 -23.46 17.14 -21.64
C SER A 492 -23.26 17.52 -20.17
N SER A 493 -24.17 18.32 -19.61
CA SER A 493 -24.31 18.49 -18.16
C SER A 493 -24.42 17.13 -17.44
N ILE A 494 -24.21 17.07 -16.12
CA ILE A 494 -24.39 15.83 -15.34
C ILE A 494 -25.72 15.83 -14.54
N PRO A 495 -26.91 15.66 -15.18
CA PRO A 495 -28.21 15.91 -14.55
C PRO A 495 -28.69 14.86 -13.56
N LYS A 496 -28.06 13.68 -13.51
CA LYS A 496 -28.45 12.58 -12.61
C LYS A 496 -27.58 12.48 -11.35
N LEU A 497 -26.64 13.41 -11.17
CA LEU A 497 -25.68 13.39 -10.07
C LEU A 497 -26.38 13.54 -8.71
N LYS A 498 -26.45 12.43 -7.97
CA LYS A 498 -27.00 12.38 -6.60
C LYS A 498 -25.92 12.54 -5.54
N LYS A 499 -24.72 12.04 -5.78
CA LYS A 499 -23.66 11.97 -4.77
C LYS A 499 -22.32 12.45 -5.33
N ALA A 500 -21.76 13.47 -4.70
CA ALA A 500 -20.40 13.93 -4.94
C ALA A 500 -19.54 13.70 -3.69
N GLY A 501 -18.53 12.85 -3.81
CA GLY A 501 -17.55 12.55 -2.76
C GLY A 501 -16.58 13.69 -2.49
N GLU A 502 -15.66 13.48 -1.54
CA GLU A 502 -14.70 14.49 -1.12
C GLU A 502 -13.81 14.92 -2.30
N TYR A 503 -13.70 16.22 -2.58
CA TYR A 503 -12.97 16.76 -3.73
C TYR A 503 -13.37 16.18 -5.12
N ALA A 504 -14.53 15.51 -5.26
CA ALA A 504 -14.86 14.69 -6.43
C ALA A 504 -14.75 15.41 -7.79
N PHE A 505 -15.06 16.71 -7.84
CA PHE A 505 -14.90 17.58 -9.01
C PHE A 505 -14.04 18.83 -8.71
N ALA A 506 -13.21 18.80 -7.66
CA ALA A 506 -12.43 19.99 -7.31
C ALA A 506 -11.45 20.37 -8.45
N TYR A 507 -11.44 21.66 -8.78
CA TYR A 507 -10.77 22.26 -9.94
C TYR A 507 -11.33 21.85 -11.33
N CYS A 508 -12.48 21.18 -11.44
CA CYS A 508 -13.17 20.96 -12.73
C CYS A 508 -13.74 22.28 -13.28
N ARG A 509 -12.90 23.11 -13.92
CA ARG A 509 -13.30 24.47 -14.31
C ARG A 509 -14.34 24.50 -15.42
N ASN A 510 -14.37 23.51 -16.32
CA ASN A 510 -15.15 23.55 -17.56
C ASN A 510 -16.37 22.60 -17.60
N ILE A 511 -16.55 21.69 -16.64
CA ILE A 511 -17.71 20.79 -16.57
C ILE A 511 -19.00 21.58 -16.26
N ASP A 512 -20.07 21.35 -17.02
CA ASP A 512 -21.37 21.98 -16.75
C ASP A 512 -22.15 21.30 -15.63
N PHE A 513 -22.34 22.05 -14.55
CA PHE A 513 -23.13 21.68 -13.37
C PHE A 513 -24.47 22.43 -13.28
N SER A 514 -24.95 23.06 -14.37
CA SER A 514 -26.26 23.73 -14.44
C SER A 514 -27.45 22.88 -13.99
N LYS A 515 -27.30 21.56 -14.00
CA LYS A 515 -28.30 20.55 -13.61
C LYS A 515 -28.10 19.94 -12.21
N LEU A 516 -27.12 20.39 -11.44
CA LEU A 516 -26.86 19.92 -10.06
C LEU A 516 -28.10 20.01 -9.16
N ASN A 517 -28.91 21.06 -9.36
CA ASN A 517 -30.10 21.36 -8.57
C ASN A 517 -31.29 20.41 -8.82
N GLU A 518 -31.23 19.53 -9.83
CA GLU A 518 -32.36 18.64 -10.20
C GLU A 518 -32.42 17.32 -9.41
N GLY A 519 -31.36 16.95 -8.69
CA GLY A 519 -31.32 15.65 -7.99
C GLY A 519 -30.19 15.37 -7.01
N ILE A 520 -29.38 16.37 -6.61
CA ILE A 520 -28.29 16.14 -5.65
C ILE A 520 -28.84 15.77 -4.25
N GLU A 521 -28.40 14.63 -3.72
CA GLU A 521 -28.77 14.07 -2.41
C GLU A 521 -27.64 14.23 -1.38
N GLU A 522 -26.38 14.23 -1.83
CA GLU A 522 -25.18 14.22 -0.98
C GLU A 522 -24.05 15.04 -1.61
N ILE A 523 -23.52 15.98 -0.83
CA ILE A 523 -22.33 16.77 -1.16
C ILE A 523 -21.36 16.59 0.01
N ASN A 524 -20.08 16.44 -0.27
CA ASN A 524 -19.03 16.26 0.72
C ASN A 524 -18.07 17.48 0.74
N LYS A 525 -17.00 17.41 1.54
CA LYS A 525 -16.03 18.51 1.63
C LYS A 525 -15.36 18.77 0.27
N TYR A 526 -15.23 20.05 -0.07
CA TYR A 526 -14.59 20.54 -1.30
C TYR A 526 -15.09 19.94 -2.63
N SER A 527 -16.25 19.25 -2.67
CA SER A 527 -16.70 18.47 -3.83
C SER A 527 -16.76 19.26 -5.14
N PHE A 528 -17.12 20.55 -5.09
CA PHE A 528 -17.24 21.46 -6.23
C PHE A 528 -16.34 22.71 -6.09
N ALA A 529 -15.24 22.61 -5.33
CA ALA A 529 -14.30 23.71 -5.19
C ALA A 529 -13.68 24.09 -6.56
N TYR A 530 -13.63 25.38 -6.88
CA TYR A 530 -13.12 25.94 -8.14
C TYR A 530 -13.79 25.36 -9.42
N CYS A 531 -15.07 24.98 -9.32
CA CYS A 531 -15.91 24.62 -10.48
C CYS A 531 -16.42 25.88 -11.18
N ASN A 532 -15.66 26.40 -12.15
CA ASN A 532 -15.89 27.74 -12.68
C ASN A 532 -17.17 27.93 -13.53
N LYS A 533 -17.75 26.86 -14.09
CA LYS A 533 -19.06 26.91 -14.77
C LYS A 533 -20.25 26.89 -13.80
N LEU A 534 -20.05 26.54 -12.52
CA LEU A 534 -21.12 26.48 -11.53
C LEU A 534 -21.51 27.90 -11.09
N THR A 535 -22.49 28.47 -11.80
CA THR A 535 -22.89 29.88 -11.70
C THR A 535 -24.19 30.11 -10.90
N GLU A 536 -24.97 29.06 -10.67
CA GLU A 536 -26.18 29.05 -9.85
C GLU A 536 -26.22 27.78 -8.99
N VAL A 537 -26.54 27.93 -7.70
CA VAL A 537 -26.75 26.80 -6.78
C VAL A 537 -28.05 27.01 -5.99
N ASN A 538 -28.93 26.02 -6.04
CA ASN A 538 -30.15 25.95 -5.25
C ASN A 538 -30.07 24.69 -4.39
N ILE A 539 -29.60 24.84 -3.14
CA ILE A 539 -29.35 23.72 -2.23
C ILE A 539 -30.70 23.04 -1.90
N PRO A 540 -30.90 21.73 -2.21
CA PRO A 540 -32.21 21.10 -2.07
C PRO A 540 -32.75 21.04 -0.63
N LYS A 541 -34.08 20.99 -0.51
CA LYS A 541 -34.75 20.75 0.77
C LYS A 541 -34.35 19.39 1.34
N GLY A 542 -33.85 19.38 2.58
CA GLY A 542 -33.33 18.20 3.27
C GLY A 542 -31.86 18.32 3.67
N PHE A 543 -31.09 19.21 3.03
CA PHE A 543 -29.72 19.52 3.46
C PHE A 543 -29.72 20.27 4.81
N THR A 544 -29.22 19.61 5.87
CA THR A 544 -29.10 20.17 7.22
C THR A 544 -27.74 20.84 7.47
N VAL A 545 -26.73 20.51 6.66
CA VAL A 545 -25.36 21.05 6.71
C VAL A 545 -24.86 21.29 5.28
N ILE A 546 -24.13 22.40 5.05
CA ILE A 546 -23.32 22.59 3.84
C ILE A 546 -21.84 22.37 4.22
N PRO A 547 -21.14 21.37 3.67
CA PRO A 547 -19.82 20.96 4.13
C PRO A 547 -18.69 21.97 3.91
N GLU A 548 -17.60 21.76 4.65
CA GLU A 548 -16.37 22.53 4.56
C GLU A 548 -15.89 22.68 3.09
N GLY A 549 -15.74 23.94 2.66
CA GLY A 549 -15.21 24.28 1.35
C GLY A 549 -16.00 23.79 0.13
N ALA A 550 -17.22 23.24 0.30
CA ALA A 550 -17.95 22.50 -0.73
C ALA A 550 -18.04 23.20 -2.10
N PHE A 551 -18.16 24.54 -2.11
CA PHE A 551 -18.24 25.39 -3.30
C PHE A 551 -17.16 26.49 -3.33
N ARG A 552 -16.07 26.33 -2.56
CA ARG A 552 -14.98 27.31 -2.44
C ARG A 552 -14.44 27.69 -3.83
N GLY A 553 -14.50 28.97 -4.18
CA GLY A 553 -13.95 29.51 -5.43
C GLY A 553 -14.73 29.16 -6.69
N ALA A 554 -15.94 28.58 -6.59
CA ALA A 554 -16.85 28.48 -7.73
C ALA A 554 -17.45 29.86 -8.05
N HIS A 555 -17.69 30.18 -9.32
CA HIS A 555 -18.24 31.48 -9.75
C HIS A 555 -19.77 31.60 -9.54
N ILE A 556 -20.26 31.10 -8.40
CA ILE A 556 -21.69 31.12 -8.02
C ILE A 556 -22.13 32.57 -7.89
N SER A 557 -23.06 32.98 -8.75
CA SER A 557 -23.62 34.33 -8.85
C SER A 557 -25.05 34.44 -8.30
N ALA A 558 -25.76 33.30 -8.23
CA ALA A 558 -27.05 33.14 -7.57
C ALA A 558 -27.00 31.93 -6.62
N LEU A 559 -27.44 32.13 -5.37
CA LEU A 559 -27.43 31.12 -4.32
C LEU A 559 -28.77 31.10 -3.58
N THR A 560 -29.42 29.94 -3.52
CA THR A 560 -30.61 29.70 -2.69
C THR A 560 -30.29 28.65 -1.62
N LEU A 561 -30.70 28.94 -0.37
CA LEU A 561 -30.54 28.08 0.79
C LEU A 561 -31.92 27.58 1.28
N PRO A 562 -32.06 26.31 1.69
CA PRO A 562 -33.34 25.74 2.09
C PRO A 562 -33.66 25.99 3.56
N GLU A 563 -34.94 26.12 3.86
CA GLU A 563 -35.45 25.93 5.21
C GLU A 563 -35.10 24.53 5.75
N GLY A 564 -34.62 24.48 6.99
CA GLY A 564 -34.10 23.27 7.63
C GLY A 564 -32.56 23.15 7.60
N LEU A 565 -31.86 24.00 6.84
CA LEU A 565 -30.41 24.14 6.92
C LEU A 565 -30.00 24.67 8.30
N THR A 566 -29.12 23.97 9.01
CA THR A 566 -28.69 24.32 10.38
C THR A 566 -27.26 24.82 10.50
N GLN A 567 -26.35 24.39 9.61
CA GLN A 567 -24.93 24.74 9.65
C GLN A 567 -24.38 24.98 8.25
N ILE A 568 -23.62 26.06 8.09
CA ILE A 568 -22.78 26.33 6.92
C ILE A 568 -21.33 26.26 7.43
N GLU A 569 -20.54 25.31 6.94
CA GLU A 569 -19.20 25.08 7.46
C GLU A 569 -18.17 26.09 6.93
N SER A 570 -16.95 26.01 7.47
CA SER A 570 -15.86 26.91 7.08
C SER A 570 -15.55 26.80 5.58
N TYR A 571 -15.24 27.93 4.97
CA TYR A 571 -14.91 28.09 3.55
C TYR A 571 -16.01 27.68 2.54
N ALA A 572 -17.20 27.24 2.98
CA ALA A 572 -18.23 26.61 2.14
C ALA A 572 -18.51 27.36 0.83
N PHE A 573 -18.66 28.69 0.91
CA PHE A 573 -18.83 29.59 -0.24
C PHE A 573 -17.73 30.67 -0.30
N MET A 574 -16.51 30.39 0.20
CA MET A 574 -15.39 31.34 0.13
C MET A 574 -15.03 31.68 -1.31
N SER A 575 -14.85 32.97 -1.60
CA SER A 575 -14.47 33.51 -2.92
C SER A 575 -15.50 33.26 -4.04
N THR A 576 -16.78 33.15 -3.68
CA THR A 576 -17.91 33.11 -4.63
C THR A 576 -18.38 34.52 -5.03
N GLU A 577 -19.37 34.64 -5.93
CA GLU A 577 -19.71 35.88 -6.65
C GLU A 577 -21.15 36.41 -6.49
N PHE A 578 -21.97 35.83 -5.60
CA PHE A 578 -23.35 36.26 -5.40
C PHE A 578 -23.45 37.64 -4.73
N ARG A 579 -24.50 38.39 -5.08
CA ARG A 579 -24.67 39.80 -4.65
C ARG A 579 -25.60 39.97 -3.46
N GLU A 580 -26.57 39.08 -3.33
CA GLU A 580 -27.64 39.10 -2.35
C GLU A 580 -27.85 37.69 -1.82
N LEU A 581 -28.22 37.55 -0.55
CA LEU A 581 -28.53 36.28 0.08
C LEU A 581 -29.50 36.47 1.24
N THR A 582 -30.46 35.57 1.38
CA THR A 582 -31.21 35.39 2.62
C THR A 582 -30.76 34.10 3.29
N VAL A 583 -30.34 34.18 4.56
CA VAL A 583 -29.93 33.05 5.38
C VAL A 583 -31.12 32.61 6.24
N PRO A 584 -31.68 31.40 6.03
CA PRO A 584 -32.90 30.93 6.71
C PRO A 584 -32.86 30.97 8.24
N GLU A 585 -34.03 31.08 8.87
CA GLU A 585 -34.15 31.07 10.33
C GLU A 585 -33.72 29.75 10.99
N SER A 586 -33.62 28.66 10.23
CA SER A 586 -33.09 27.38 10.74
C SER A 586 -31.58 27.40 10.97
N VAL A 587 -30.83 28.34 10.38
CA VAL A 587 -29.36 28.36 10.44
C VAL A 587 -28.91 28.82 11.83
N LYS A 588 -28.15 27.95 12.50
CA LYS A 588 -27.56 28.19 13.82
C LYS A 588 -26.09 28.58 13.74
N LYS A 589 -25.34 28.05 12.78
CA LYS A 589 -23.87 28.13 12.74
C LYS A 589 -23.36 28.46 11.34
N ILE A 590 -22.48 29.45 11.26
CA ILE A 590 -21.74 29.82 10.03
C ILE A 590 -20.25 29.76 10.34
N GLY A 591 -19.49 29.01 9.54
CA GLY A 591 -18.05 28.80 9.72
C GLY A 591 -17.19 29.97 9.27
N THR A 592 -15.89 29.85 9.54
CA THR A 592 -14.86 30.82 9.14
C THR A 592 -14.80 30.91 7.61
N TYR A 593 -14.94 32.11 7.03
CA TYR A 593 -15.16 32.33 5.58
C TYR A 593 -16.38 31.62 4.94
N GLY A 594 -17.36 31.17 5.73
CA GLY A 594 -18.47 30.31 5.25
C GLY A 594 -19.35 30.93 4.15
N LEU A 595 -19.61 32.24 4.21
CA LEU A 595 -20.39 33.03 3.25
C LEU A 595 -19.56 34.18 2.63
N TYR A 596 -18.24 33.99 2.49
CA TYR A 596 -17.32 35.02 2.03
C TYR A 596 -17.39 35.22 0.50
N SER A 597 -18.47 35.84 0.00
CA SER A 597 -18.59 36.22 -1.42
C SER A 597 -18.01 37.61 -1.69
N VAL A 598 -17.10 37.71 -2.66
CA VAL A 598 -16.38 38.94 -3.01
C VAL A 598 -17.24 39.99 -3.76
N ARG A 599 -18.50 39.66 -4.07
CA ARG A 599 -19.46 40.56 -4.76
C ARG A 599 -20.71 40.87 -3.94
N MET A 600 -20.79 40.38 -2.70
CA MET A 600 -21.90 40.61 -1.78
C MET A 600 -22.14 42.12 -1.56
N ARG A 601 -23.42 42.51 -1.62
CA ARG A 601 -23.93 43.87 -1.37
C ARG A 601 -24.94 43.87 -0.25
N GLU A 602 -25.76 42.83 -0.18
CA GLU A 602 -26.82 42.72 0.81
C GLU A 602 -26.88 41.28 1.34
N ILE A 603 -27.12 41.12 2.62
CA ILE A 603 -27.37 39.81 3.23
C ILE A 603 -28.35 39.94 4.38
N THR A 604 -29.42 39.15 4.36
CA THR A 604 -30.43 39.11 5.41
C THR A 604 -30.23 37.86 6.26
N PHE A 605 -30.11 38.03 7.58
CA PHE A 605 -29.85 36.93 8.50
C PHE A 605 -31.08 36.58 9.35
N GLY A 606 -31.44 35.29 9.37
CA GLY A 606 -32.42 34.76 10.31
C GLY A 606 -31.97 34.91 11.78
N LYS A 607 -32.92 35.21 12.67
CA LYS A 607 -32.67 35.60 14.08
C LYS A 607 -32.01 34.53 14.97
N ASN A 608 -31.99 33.26 14.59
CA ASN A 608 -31.59 32.14 15.45
C ASN A 608 -30.12 31.71 15.32
N ILE A 609 -29.26 32.54 14.73
CA ILE A 609 -27.83 32.24 14.58
C ILE A 609 -27.14 32.32 15.95
N GLU A 610 -26.56 31.19 16.37
CA GLU A 610 -25.86 30.97 17.64
C GLU A 610 -24.35 31.26 17.54
N LYS A 611 -23.77 31.15 16.33
CA LYS A 611 -22.33 31.38 16.11
C LYS A 611 -22.00 31.76 14.66
N MET A 612 -21.17 32.78 14.52
CA MET A 612 -20.46 33.09 13.26
C MET A 612 -18.95 32.90 13.46
N GLY A 613 -18.26 32.42 12.43
CA GLY A 613 -16.81 32.27 12.39
C GLY A 613 -16.10 33.55 11.98
N GLU A 614 -14.78 33.57 12.12
CA GLU A 614 -13.94 34.68 11.67
C GLU A 614 -14.13 34.93 10.16
N ASN A 615 -14.26 36.19 9.75
CA ASN A 615 -14.46 36.55 8.33
C ASN A 615 -15.61 35.78 7.65
N ALA A 616 -16.67 35.39 8.38
CA ALA A 616 -17.79 34.61 7.87
C ALA A 616 -18.47 35.22 6.63
N VAL A 617 -18.46 36.56 6.49
CA VAL A 617 -18.84 37.31 5.28
C VAL A 617 -17.70 38.23 4.83
N PHE A 618 -17.67 38.56 3.54
CA PHE A 618 -16.66 39.47 2.99
C PHE A 618 -16.93 40.93 3.36
N LYS A 619 -16.10 41.50 4.24
CA LYS A 619 -16.17 42.91 4.60
C LYS A 619 -15.91 43.81 3.38
N SER A 620 -16.91 44.61 3.01
CA SER A 620 -16.84 45.59 1.93
C SER A 620 -17.61 46.86 2.29
N THR A 621 -17.16 48.02 1.80
CA THR A 621 -17.89 49.30 1.96
C THR A 621 -19.24 49.31 1.23
N ARG A 622 -19.47 48.33 0.36
CA ARG A 622 -20.73 48.13 -0.38
C ARG A 622 -21.65 47.08 0.24
N LEU A 623 -21.23 46.43 1.33
CA LEU A 623 -22.04 45.45 2.05
C LEU A 623 -22.96 46.16 3.06
N ASN A 624 -24.23 45.77 3.09
CA ASN A 624 -25.18 46.02 4.16
C ASN A 624 -25.72 44.67 4.69
N MET A 625 -25.66 44.45 6.01
CA MET A 625 -26.25 43.29 6.68
C MET A 625 -27.62 43.66 7.26
N ASN A 626 -28.70 43.01 6.82
CA ASN A 626 -30.01 43.14 7.46
C ASN A 626 -30.08 42.15 8.62
N VAL A 627 -30.22 42.66 9.85
CA VAL A 627 -30.06 41.91 11.10
C VAL A 627 -31.09 42.30 12.15
N TYR A 628 -31.46 41.36 13.02
CA TYR A 628 -32.29 41.65 14.18
C TYR A 628 -31.42 42.15 15.35
N ALA A 629 -31.91 43.14 16.11
CA ALA A 629 -31.15 43.70 17.25
C ALA A 629 -30.87 42.63 18.31
N ASN A 630 -29.69 42.71 18.95
CA ASN A 630 -29.23 41.77 20.00
C ASN A 630 -29.15 40.30 19.55
N THR A 631 -28.77 40.06 18.28
CA THR A 631 -28.45 38.73 17.75
C THR A 631 -26.98 38.63 17.35
N VAL A 632 -26.44 37.42 17.24
CA VAL A 632 -25.01 37.21 16.87
C VAL A 632 -24.64 37.88 15.53
N PRO A 633 -25.48 37.90 14.46
CA PRO A 633 -25.20 38.69 13.25
C PRO A 633 -25.10 40.20 13.49
N TYR A 634 -25.87 40.76 14.42
CA TYR A 634 -25.81 42.18 14.80
C TYR A 634 -24.54 42.50 15.58
N GLU A 635 -24.17 41.66 16.55
CA GLU A 635 -22.91 41.79 17.31
C GLU A 635 -21.71 41.65 16.36
N TYR A 636 -21.70 40.63 15.49
CA TYR A 636 -20.68 40.40 14.48
C TYR A 636 -20.51 41.62 13.54
N ALA A 637 -21.60 42.26 13.11
CA ALA A 637 -21.55 43.44 12.24
C ALA A 637 -20.85 44.63 12.92
N ILE A 638 -21.10 44.82 14.23
CA ILE A 638 -20.46 45.85 15.06
C ILE A 638 -18.97 45.54 15.25
N GLU A 639 -18.64 44.34 15.73
CA GLU A 639 -17.26 43.90 15.98
C GLU A 639 -16.37 44.01 14.74
N ASN A 640 -16.90 43.59 13.59
CA ASN A 640 -16.18 43.62 12.32
C ASN A 640 -16.28 44.97 11.62
N ASN A 641 -17.02 45.95 12.15
CA ASN A 641 -17.29 47.26 11.55
C ASN A 641 -17.72 47.14 10.08
N ILE A 642 -18.89 46.51 9.88
CA ILE A 642 -19.61 46.33 8.61
C ILE A 642 -20.90 47.15 8.68
N ASN A 643 -21.36 47.74 7.57
CA ASN A 643 -22.65 48.44 7.59
C ASN A 643 -23.80 47.45 7.82
N TYR A 644 -24.78 47.83 8.63
CA TYR A 644 -25.96 47.02 8.89
C TYR A 644 -27.22 47.88 8.98
N THR A 645 -28.35 47.21 8.73
CA THR A 645 -29.70 47.75 8.92
C THR A 645 -30.41 46.86 9.93
N VAL A 646 -30.97 47.46 10.99
CA VAL A 646 -31.79 46.72 11.95
C VAL A 646 -33.19 46.53 11.37
N ILE A 647 -33.67 45.29 11.34
CA ILE A 647 -35.03 44.92 10.90
C ILE A 647 -35.88 44.46 12.09
N GLU A 648 -37.21 44.61 11.96
CA GLU A 648 -38.23 44.28 12.97
C GLU A 648 -38.61 42.79 12.99
#